data_AF-A0A501PZJ8-F1
#
_entry.id   AF-A0A501PZJ8-F1
#
_cell.length_a   1.000
_cell.length_b   1.000
_cell.length_c   1.000
_cell.angle_alpha   90.00
_cell.angle_beta   90.00
_cell.angle_gamma   90.00
#
_symmetry.space_group_name_H-M   'P 1'
#
loop_
_entity.id
_entity.type
_entity.pdbx_description
1 polymer ?
#
loop_
_entity_poly.entity_id
_entity_poly.type
_entity_poly.pdbx_seq_one_letter_code
_entity_poly.pdbx_strand_id
1 'polypeptide(L)'
;MEVFSIYILYLFFIRKILQLLKNKIFFLFILFTSAVYSQKEKTLFWEISGNGLTKKSYLYGTMHLNEKISYHLSDSFYKNLLDADIVANESDPETWSDLKILTSPSRFNNSFKFYTNFYKRPAKRESIATVFVNDNSYFNNMMSFDDGNRADYQENSVLDMFIYHTGRKYNKKVVGLEIAKESLIPLMNLSSEDAIAKDENRVALFKFLKNKNPEELLNQFYREKDIVMLDSLFKLMLSKKAQNALIGSRNYIMTKSIDSLAKKGSLFAAVGAAHLAGKEGILELLIKKGYTVKPIFDELTESGQTKKKTIEEYFPNPNFSAARTKDGMIAIPLYKTFTEKDFHIGSADFTNGGIINIKRLPLNYFVKKENTTYNPKSLDSLFFENIPGNIIEKKFFESDSYSGYDIKSKTKAGNSQHYRFYITPIEIIAISMIGNVNYVRQYENEVFNNIKIKGFSNNWEKTQPENGGFSIETPAFKTADGLGVDNNNVEIQAYDPYEKSYYFLTKRVLNDSKEILGSEEEQQQIHNEFYLQYDSYASNVKYNAETFSLESNSKIGEKDIKLKSFIHGSDYYLLGTVNASEKNALRFFNSFKQEPYRYDSNLKTFQDTVAKFKVEIPEKGNEKILWATRAKPENTKNTFISKNNQYSFQTLSGKTVDLEYSIYPKYYNQTSLDSIKKKLESHLLKVSKQEDLIDYVEDYYTESPLLNYDFLSKKGIQKTMWTELTTDKKDSYEFVSKTESYDKENNVYTVDAVVSKPNSTSALKQKIVYTGDSYYLLSALIDKDLENEDKFIQKTFDSFALLDKKSISDKDKLDLFIEDAKSDKDTIRYSALTSVEQLEITKKDFEKITHFLSSFEFKNSENAAIKSLLEKIGYINDDRVIPYLESYYKKENNKTTIQISILKALANQKSKAGYRKIMELLEYDLPLTNQYQINSLFSYFEKDIENSKELYPKIFQFYTIKEYKQSVLEFCNLLFDKEISQIKKINSHKKALIADAKMEYKRLLSTKQNYSEEEEEDFQNTFDAMQTSELANYLALLSNFKEDKNIDDLFSKSDKLDISHINNEILRIKVVNNKLTDSEEKEALANPEKRFLMMQLLLNKNPKREFKNIPDEEIALSALMVIRNFTQKDSLKLISAKEFKKNHKDISAYFFKSEKANKLTQLSEPIMHGIYFIKENSNLNLQAYYETQTVLDEETSEESQIELVIDSIIKESNPRASFEKEKEVNEAMMFNF
;
A
#
# COMPACT_ATOMS: atom_id res chain seq x y z
N MET A 1 3.77 -33.93 -101.91
CA MET A 1 2.91 -33.20 -100.94
C MET A 1 3.18 -33.59 -99.48
N GLU A 2 3.74 -34.77 -99.18
CA GLU A 2 4.01 -35.17 -97.77
C GLU A 2 5.22 -34.48 -97.12
N VAL A 3 6.23 -34.04 -97.89
CA VAL A 3 7.43 -33.38 -97.33
C VAL A 3 7.13 -31.95 -96.83
N PHE A 4 6.11 -31.28 -97.38
CA PHE A 4 5.77 -29.90 -97.00
C PHE A 4 4.95 -29.83 -95.71
N SER A 5 4.08 -30.82 -95.46
CA SER A 5 3.25 -30.89 -94.25
C SER A 5 4.07 -31.22 -93.00
N ILE A 6 5.12 -32.05 -93.12
CA ILE A 6 6.02 -32.38 -92.01
C ILE A 6 6.86 -31.16 -91.60
N TYR A 7 7.31 -30.35 -92.57
CA TYR A 7 8.11 -29.15 -92.29
C TYR A 7 7.30 -28.05 -91.57
N ILE A 8 6.02 -27.88 -91.93
CA ILE A 8 5.15 -26.90 -91.27
C ILE A 8 4.80 -27.35 -89.83
N LEU A 9 4.54 -28.64 -89.61
CA LEU A 9 4.32 -29.18 -88.26
C LEU A 9 5.58 -29.07 -87.39
N TYR A 10 6.76 -29.32 -87.96
CA TYR A 10 8.05 -29.16 -87.26
C TYR A 10 8.32 -27.70 -86.87
N LEU A 11 8.06 -26.74 -87.78
CA LEU A 11 8.18 -25.31 -87.48
C LEU A 11 7.16 -24.83 -86.44
N PHE A 12 5.93 -25.34 -86.46
CA PHE A 12 4.93 -25.02 -85.44
C PHE A 12 5.31 -25.60 -84.07
N PHE A 13 5.87 -26.81 -84.03
CA PHE A 13 6.33 -27.45 -82.80
C PHE A 13 7.53 -26.70 -82.20
N ILE A 14 8.50 -26.29 -83.03
CA ILE A 14 9.65 -25.49 -82.59
C ILE A 14 9.23 -24.11 -82.10
N ARG A 15 8.28 -23.43 -82.77
CA ARG A 15 7.76 -22.14 -82.31
C ARG A 15 7.06 -22.25 -80.96
N LYS A 16 6.26 -23.32 -80.75
CA LYS A 16 5.54 -23.55 -79.49
C LYS A 16 6.49 -23.93 -78.34
N ILE A 17 7.54 -24.71 -78.63
CA ILE A 17 8.61 -25.05 -77.67
C ILE A 17 9.44 -23.81 -77.30
N LEU A 18 9.84 -22.98 -78.27
CA LEU A 18 10.58 -21.73 -78.01
C LEU A 18 9.75 -20.71 -77.22
N GLN A 19 8.43 -20.66 -77.44
CA GLN A 19 7.54 -19.75 -76.70
C GLN A 19 7.25 -20.24 -75.27
N LEU A 20 7.14 -21.56 -75.07
CA LEU A 20 7.07 -22.17 -73.74
C LEU A 20 8.39 -22.03 -72.95
N LEU A 21 9.54 -22.13 -73.62
CA LEU A 21 10.85 -21.88 -73.02
C LEU A 21 11.07 -20.40 -72.68
N LYS A 22 10.64 -19.45 -73.54
CA LYS A 22 10.70 -18.01 -73.23
C LYS A 22 9.84 -17.64 -72.02
N ASN A 23 8.62 -18.17 -71.91
CA ASN A 23 7.74 -17.90 -70.78
C ASN A 23 8.23 -18.56 -69.48
N LYS A 24 8.83 -19.76 -69.55
CA LYS A 24 9.46 -20.40 -68.37
C LYS A 24 10.74 -19.69 -67.93
N ILE A 25 11.58 -19.23 -68.84
CA ILE A 25 12.79 -18.45 -68.51
C ILE A 25 12.42 -17.09 -67.92
N PHE A 26 11.38 -16.41 -68.44
CA PHE A 26 10.90 -15.15 -67.88
C PHE A 26 10.30 -15.33 -66.47
N PHE A 27 9.53 -16.40 -66.23
CA PHE A 27 9.03 -16.72 -64.89
C PHE A 27 10.14 -17.15 -63.92
N LEU A 28 11.15 -17.88 -64.39
CA LEU A 28 12.32 -18.27 -63.60
C LEU A 28 13.19 -17.05 -63.26
N PHE A 29 13.31 -16.08 -64.17
CA PHE A 29 14.02 -14.83 -63.93
C PHE A 29 13.28 -13.93 -62.93
N ILE A 30 11.93 -13.86 -63.00
CA ILE A 30 11.11 -13.14 -62.01
C ILE A 30 11.18 -13.82 -60.63
N LEU A 31 11.16 -15.16 -60.56
CA LEU A 31 11.33 -15.92 -59.31
C LEU A 31 12.74 -15.79 -58.72
N PHE A 32 13.79 -15.73 -59.55
CA PHE A 32 15.15 -15.46 -59.06
C PHE A 32 15.34 -14.01 -58.60
N THR A 33 14.73 -13.02 -59.27
CA THR A 33 14.79 -11.63 -58.80
C THR A 33 14.01 -11.38 -57.51
N SER A 34 12.95 -12.14 -57.24
CA SER A 34 12.20 -12.02 -55.98
C SER A 34 12.84 -12.80 -54.82
N ALA A 35 13.63 -13.86 -55.09
CA ALA A 35 14.42 -14.55 -54.08
C ALA A 35 15.66 -13.76 -53.63
N VAL A 36 16.28 -12.96 -54.50
CA VAL A 36 17.45 -12.13 -54.15
C VAL A 36 17.06 -10.86 -53.38
N TYR A 37 15.83 -10.36 -53.54
CA TYR A 37 15.33 -9.18 -52.80
C TYR A 37 14.66 -9.51 -51.45
N SER A 38 14.59 -10.78 -51.04
CA SER A 38 13.87 -11.21 -49.82
C SER A 38 14.75 -11.62 -48.64
N GLN A 39 16.08 -11.58 -48.77
CA GLN A 39 16.94 -11.67 -47.59
C GLN A 39 17.00 -10.27 -46.95
N LYS A 40 16.10 -10.00 -45.99
CA LYS A 40 16.28 -8.85 -45.11
C LYS A 40 17.58 -9.06 -44.36
N GLU A 41 18.60 -8.29 -44.73
CA GLU A 41 19.91 -8.40 -44.13
C GLU A 41 19.83 -8.00 -42.66
N LYS A 42 20.22 -8.91 -41.76
CA LYS A 42 20.11 -8.73 -40.30
C LYS A 42 21.25 -7.84 -39.79
N THR A 43 20.95 -6.59 -39.41
CA THR A 43 21.92 -5.66 -38.81
C THR A 43 21.26 -4.74 -37.79
N LEU A 44 22.07 -4.24 -36.85
CA LEU A 44 21.70 -3.21 -35.90
C LEU A 44 22.24 -1.82 -36.31
N PHE A 45 23.07 -1.72 -37.36
CA PHE A 45 23.79 -0.48 -37.70
C PHE A 45 23.41 0.06 -39.08
N TRP A 46 23.06 1.34 -39.15
CA TRP A 46 22.48 1.99 -40.32
C TRP A 46 23.11 3.36 -40.60
N GLU A 47 23.41 3.64 -41.87
CA GLU A 47 23.82 4.94 -42.38
C GLU A 47 22.60 5.75 -42.85
N ILE A 48 22.54 7.02 -42.49
CA ILE A 48 21.53 8.01 -42.90
C ILE A 48 22.22 9.07 -43.77
N SER A 49 21.71 9.27 -44.98
CA SER A 49 22.21 10.26 -45.96
C SER A 49 21.07 10.85 -46.80
N GLY A 50 21.37 11.79 -47.70
CA GLY A 50 20.35 12.45 -48.54
C GLY A 50 19.57 13.53 -47.79
N ASN A 51 18.42 13.97 -48.33
CA ASN A 51 17.53 14.99 -47.71
C ASN A 51 18.23 16.30 -47.26
N GLY A 52 19.24 16.75 -48.00
CA GLY A 52 19.99 17.98 -47.70
C GLY A 52 21.06 17.85 -46.60
N LEU A 53 21.41 16.63 -46.17
CA LEU A 53 22.50 16.41 -45.22
C LEU A 53 23.88 16.70 -45.85
N THR A 54 24.70 17.48 -45.15
CA THR A 54 26.08 17.83 -45.55
C THR A 54 27.12 16.81 -45.08
N LYS A 55 26.81 16.06 -44.01
CA LYS A 55 27.57 14.93 -43.51
C LYS A 55 26.64 13.74 -43.31
N LYS A 56 27.18 12.53 -43.44
CA LYS A 56 26.45 11.30 -43.13
C LYS A 56 26.17 11.24 -41.63
N SER A 57 25.05 10.61 -41.26
CA SER A 57 24.68 10.32 -39.88
C SER A 57 24.44 8.82 -39.73
N TYR A 58 24.38 8.34 -38.50
CA TYR A 58 24.37 6.92 -38.19
C TYR A 58 23.35 6.61 -37.09
N LEU A 59 22.67 5.48 -37.20
CA LEU A 59 21.70 4.98 -36.24
C LEU A 59 22.06 3.54 -35.86
N TYR A 60 22.15 3.28 -34.56
CA TYR A 60 22.49 1.98 -34.00
C TYR A 60 21.38 1.48 -33.06
N GLY A 61 21.04 0.20 -33.19
CA GLY A 61 20.09 -0.52 -32.34
C GLY A 61 20.75 -1.11 -31.10
N THR A 62 20.49 -0.55 -29.92
CA THR A 62 20.99 -1.04 -28.63
C THR A 62 19.97 -1.95 -27.93
N MET A 63 20.40 -2.59 -26.85
CA MET A 63 19.54 -3.21 -25.85
C MET A 63 20.28 -3.07 -24.52
N HIS A 64 19.57 -2.82 -23.42
CA HIS A 64 20.17 -2.61 -22.09
C HIS A 64 20.77 -3.91 -21.52
N LEU A 65 21.83 -4.39 -22.16
CA LEU A 65 22.62 -5.56 -21.80
C LEU A 65 24.09 -5.14 -21.68
N ASN A 66 24.75 -5.70 -20.68
CA ASN A 66 26.20 -5.61 -20.48
C ASN A 66 26.93 -6.91 -20.85
N GLU A 67 26.26 -7.90 -21.46
CA GLU A 67 26.90 -9.14 -21.89
C GLU A 67 27.98 -8.87 -22.96
N LYS A 68 29.13 -9.56 -22.88
CA LYS A 68 30.24 -9.41 -23.84
C LYS A 68 29.80 -9.59 -25.31
N ILE A 69 28.80 -10.43 -25.57
CA ILE A 69 28.28 -10.67 -26.91
C ILE A 69 27.61 -9.42 -27.51
N SER A 70 27.02 -8.55 -26.69
CA SER A 70 26.41 -7.29 -27.11
C SER A 70 27.45 -6.24 -27.52
N TYR A 71 28.72 -6.42 -27.11
CA TYR A 71 29.87 -5.56 -27.42
C TYR A 71 30.72 -6.06 -28.59
N HIS A 72 30.25 -7.06 -29.35
CA HIS A 72 30.87 -7.47 -30.61
C HIS A 72 30.52 -6.47 -31.74
N LEU A 73 31.02 -5.24 -31.58
CA LEU A 73 30.78 -4.08 -32.44
C LEU A 73 31.84 -4.02 -33.54
N SER A 74 31.44 -3.65 -34.76
CA SER A 74 32.36 -3.63 -35.91
C SER A 74 33.35 -2.46 -35.89
N ASP A 75 34.41 -2.52 -36.70
CA ASP A 75 35.38 -1.43 -36.85
C ASP A 75 34.70 -0.10 -37.25
N SER A 76 33.71 -0.19 -38.15
CA SER A 76 32.87 0.94 -38.57
C SER A 76 32.09 1.57 -37.43
N PHE A 77 31.66 0.80 -36.43
CA PHE A 77 30.98 1.36 -35.26
C PHE A 77 31.89 2.35 -34.52
N TYR A 78 33.09 1.91 -34.11
CA TYR A 78 34.02 2.75 -33.36
C TYR A 78 34.52 3.93 -34.18
N LYS A 79 34.79 3.72 -35.48
CA LYS A 79 35.17 4.80 -36.39
C LYS A 79 34.10 5.88 -36.47
N ASN A 80 32.86 5.51 -36.80
CA ASN A 80 31.80 6.49 -37.05
C ASN A 80 31.34 7.17 -35.74
N LEU A 81 31.42 6.46 -34.59
CA LEU A 81 31.20 7.07 -33.28
C LEU A 81 32.24 8.17 -32.98
N LEU A 82 33.52 7.90 -33.25
CA LEU A 82 34.61 8.86 -33.06
C LEU A 82 34.65 9.98 -34.11
N ASP A 83 34.13 9.77 -35.32
CA ASP A 83 34.09 10.78 -36.38
C ASP A 83 32.86 11.69 -36.30
N ALA A 84 31.81 11.31 -35.55
CA ALA A 84 30.58 12.08 -35.43
C ALA A 84 30.77 13.40 -34.65
N ASP A 85 29.99 14.43 -35.02
CA ASP A 85 29.97 15.73 -34.34
C ASP A 85 29.04 15.71 -33.10
N ILE A 86 27.96 14.92 -33.19
CA ILE A 86 26.88 14.82 -32.20
C ILE A 86 26.67 13.35 -31.86
N VAL A 87 26.56 13.02 -30.57
CA VAL A 87 26.18 11.69 -30.08
C VAL A 87 24.84 11.79 -29.37
N ALA A 88 23.92 10.87 -29.65
CA ALA A 88 22.61 10.87 -29.01
C ALA A 88 22.19 9.47 -28.53
N ASN A 89 21.62 9.42 -27.33
CA ASN A 89 20.89 8.26 -26.83
C ASN A 89 19.38 8.54 -26.85
N GLU A 90 18.54 7.56 -26.50
CA GLU A 90 17.09 7.77 -26.40
C GLU A 90 16.78 8.98 -25.52
N SER A 91 17.35 9.05 -24.33
CA SER A 91 17.28 10.21 -23.44
C SER A 91 18.65 10.57 -22.89
N ASP A 92 18.79 11.77 -22.33
CA ASP A 92 20.02 12.26 -21.71
C ASP A 92 20.13 11.74 -20.27
N PRO A 93 21.13 10.88 -19.93
CA PRO A 93 21.31 10.35 -18.58
C PRO A 93 21.47 11.43 -17.49
N GLU A 94 21.97 12.64 -17.82
CA GLU A 94 22.08 13.73 -16.83
C GLU A 94 20.71 14.26 -16.37
N THR A 95 19.64 13.98 -17.12
CA THR A 95 18.27 14.40 -16.79
C THR A 95 17.49 13.36 -15.97
N TRP A 96 18.07 12.17 -15.74
CA TRP A 96 17.36 11.08 -15.08
C TRP A 96 17.10 11.31 -13.58
N SER A 97 17.77 12.29 -12.96
CA SER A 97 17.49 12.68 -11.57
C SER A 97 16.06 13.15 -11.37
N ASP A 98 15.46 13.69 -12.43
CA ASP A 98 14.09 14.19 -12.41
C ASP A 98 13.06 13.04 -12.41
N LEU A 99 13.47 11.82 -12.79
CA LEU A 99 12.63 10.63 -12.76
C LEU A 99 12.42 10.11 -11.35
N LYS A 100 13.40 10.32 -10.45
CA LYS A 100 13.35 9.84 -9.06
C LYS A 100 12.09 10.31 -8.34
N ILE A 101 11.65 11.55 -8.60
CA ILE A 101 10.45 12.12 -7.98
C ILE A 101 9.17 11.43 -8.48
N LEU A 102 9.13 11.01 -9.75
CA LEU A 102 7.97 10.33 -10.33
C LEU A 102 7.84 8.87 -9.87
N THR A 103 8.97 8.18 -9.76
CA THR A 103 9.03 6.75 -9.42
C THR A 103 9.09 6.48 -7.92
N SER A 104 9.32 7.51 -7.10
CA SER A 104 9.28 7.35 -5.66
C SER A 104 7.89 6.87 -5.21
N PRO A 105 7.83 5.84 -4.34
CA PRO A 105 6.56 5.43 -3.75
C PRO A 105 5.95 6.63 -3.01
N SER A 106 4.62 6.74 -3.09
CA SER A 106 3.91 7.77 -2.33
C SER A 106 4.16 7.52 -0.84
N ARG A 107 4.60 8.54 -0.09
CA ARG A 107 4.85 8.39 1.36
C ARG A 107 3.51 8.05 2.02
N PHE A 108 3.37 6.84 2.55
CA PHE A 108 2.22 6.48 3.38
C PHE A 108 2.39 7.20 4.73
N ASN A 109 1.40 8.01 5.12
CA ASN A 109 1.33 8.58 6.46
C ASN A 109 0.94 7.46 7.42
N ASN A 110 1.92 6.70 7.92
CA ASN A 110 1.71 5.75 8.98
C ASN A 110 1.93 6.45 10.33
N SER A 111 0.84 6.73 11.06
CA SER A 111 0.91 7.23 12.43
C SER A 111 1.09 6.12 13.45
N PHE A 112 0.97 4.85 13.06
CA PHE A 112 1.16 3.71 13.94
C PHE A 112 2.60 3.60 14.43
N LYS A 113 2.80 3.45 15.75
CA LYS A 113 4.10 3.45 16.44
C LYS A 113 4.98 4.66 16.08
N PHE A 114 4.39 5.82 15.81
CA PHE A 114 5.13 7.05 15.44
C PHE A 114 6.25 7.43 16.42
N TYR A 115 6.09 7.22 17.73
CA TYR A 115 7.10 7.63 18.73
C TYR A 115 8.42 6.87 18.65
N THR A 116 8.43 5.70 17.99
CA THR A 116 9.65 4.91 17.80
C THR A 116 10.67 5.64 16.91
N ASN A 117 10.21 6.60 16.11
CA ASN A 117 11.06 7.50 15.33
C ASN A 117 11.99 8.38 16.16
N PHE A 118 11.78 8.48 17.49
CA PHE A 118 12.62 9.24 18.43
C PHE A 118 13.71 8.41 19.10
N TYR A 119 13.65 7.07 18.97
CA TYR A 119 14.61 6.18 19.61
C TYR A 119 16.03 6.39 19.07
N LYS A 120 17.04 6.25 19.93
CA LYS A 120 18.45 6.23 19.51
C LYS A 120 19.03 4.84 19.72
N ARG A 121 19.53 4.21 18.66
CA ARG A 121 20.13 2.88 18.75
C ARG A 121 21.63 2.95 18.57
N PRO A 122 22.42 2.37 19.49
CA PRO A 122 23.84 2.16 19.25
C PRO A 122 24.06 1.39 17.95
N ALA A 123 24.97 1.86 17.10
CA ALA A 123 25.31 1.18 15.87
C ALA A 123 25.83 -0.25 16.15
N LYS A 124 25.31 -1.21 15.39
CA LYS A 124 25.70 -2.63 15.42
C LYS A 124 26.51 -3.03 14.20
N ARG A 125 27.14 -4.20 14.25
CA ARG A 125 27.96 -4.73 13.15
C ARG A 125 27.21 -4.70 11.82
N GLU A 126 25.93 -5.08 11.82
CA GLU A 126 25.06 -5.16 10.65
C GLU A 126 24.81 -3.75 10.07
N SER A 127 24.40 -2.80 10.91
CA SER A 127 24.24 -1.39 10.49
C SER A 127 25.55 -0.79 9.99
N ILE A 128 26.68 -1.14 10.59
CA ILE A 128 28.02 -0.68 10.18
C ILE A 128 28.43 -1.32 8.84
N ALA A 129 28.06 -2.58 8.58
CA ALA A 129 28.30 -3.21 7.28
C ALA A 129 27.67 -2.40 6.13
N THR A 130 26.54 -1.72 6.36
CA THR A 130 25.86 -0.90 5.33
C THR A 130 26.70 0.27 4.81
N VAL A 131 27.68 0.78 5.59
CA VAL A 131 28.56 1.86 5.13
C VAL A 131 29.59 1.39 4.10
N PHE A 132 29.81 0.08 3.98
CA PHE A 132 30.70 -0.54 3.00
C PHE A 132 29.99 -0.85 1.68
N VAL A 133 28.69 -1.12 1.74
CA VAL A 133 27.91 -1.43 0.55
C VAL A 133 27.90 -0.19 -0.33
N ASN A 134 28.44 -0.25 -1.55
CA ASN A 134 28.35 0.85 -2.50
C ASN A 134 26.96 0.91 -3.16
N ASP A 135 25.87 0.62 -2.45
CA ASP A 135 24.51 0.56 -2.98
C ASP A 135 23.88 1.95 -3.14
N ASN A 136 24.56 2.84 -3.85
CA ASN A 136 23.86 3.97 -4.43
C ASN A 136 23.13 3.45 -5.67
N SER A 137 22.11 2.62 -5.46
CA SER A 137 21.32 1.96 -6.52
C SER A 137 20.93 2.94 -7.61
N TYR A 138 20.64 4.19 -7.27
CA TYR A 138 20.39 5.25 -8.22
C TYR A 138 21.55 5.47 -9.21
N PHE A 139 22.77 5.76 -8.73
CA PHE A 139 23.92 5.99 -9.61
C PHE A 139 24.50 4.69 -10.18
N ASN A 140 24.47 3.58 -9.44
CA ASN A 140 24.96 2.30 -9.92
C ASN A 140 24.06 1.70 -10.99
N ASN A 141 22.73 1.76 -10.84
CA ASN A 141 21.79 1.32 -11.88
C ASN A 141 21.87 2.25 -13.10
N MET A 142 22.00 3.56 -12.88
CA MET A 142 22.14 4.55 -13.97
C MET A 142 23.45 4.38 -14.75
N MET A 143 24.58 4.14 -14.07
CA MET A 143 25.87 3.92 -14.70
C MET A 143 26.11 2.46 -15.11
N SER A 144 25.23 1.56 -14.67
CA SER A 144 25.25 0.12 -14.95
C SER A 144 26.56 -0.58 -14.56
N PHE A 145 27.09 -0.27 -13.37
CA PHE A 145 28.24 -1.00 -12.81
C PHE A 145 27.83 -2.40 -12.39
N ASP A 146 28.58 -3.42 -12.83
CA ASP A 146 28.36 -4.82 -12.45
C ASP A 146 29.63 -5.42 -11.83
N ASP A 147 29.63 -5.57 -10.50
CA ASP A 147 30.70 -6.22 -9.73
C ASP A 147 30.23 -7.59 -9.18
N GLY A 148 29.13 -8.16 -9.71
CA GLY A 148 28.50 -9.38 -9.23
C GLY A 148 29.14 -10.69 -9.72
N ASN A 149 28.51 -11.83 -9.40
CA ASN A 149 28.99 -13.17 -9.78
C ASN A 149 29.12 -13.41 -11.30
N ARG A 150 28.59 -12.51 -12.13
CA ARG A 150 28.63 -12.60 -13.60
C ARG A 150 29.61 -11.60 -14.23
N ALA A 151 30.31 -10.79 -13.43
CA ALA A 151 31.24 -9.75 -13.92
C ALA A 151 32.27 -10.29 -14.93
N ASP A 152 32.76 -11.53 -14.76
CA ASP A 152 33.70 -12.16 -15.70
C ASP A 152 33.11 -12.40 -17.11
N TYR A 153 31.78 -12.36 -17.27
CA TYR A 153 31.04 -12.59 -18.52
C TYR A 153 30.40 -11.32 -19.08
N GLN A 154 30.61 -10.18 -18.43
CA GLN A 154 30.02 -8.89 -18.77
C GLN A 154 31.10 -7.85 -19.07
N GLU A 155 30.66 -6.72 -19.59
CA GLU A 155 31.42 -5.51 -19.86
C GLU A 155 31.14 -4.49 -18.75
N ASN A 156 32.01 -3.51 -18.59
CA ASN A 156 31.96 -2.57 -17.46
C ASN A 156 30.75 -1.61 -17.45
N SER A 157 29.96 -1.57 -18.53
CA SER A 157 28.75 -0.74 -18.66
C SER A 157 27.78 -1.38 -19.66
N VAL A 158 26.55 -0.88 -19.72
CA VAL A 158 25.65 -1.16 -20.86
C VAL A 158 26.06 -0.36 -22.09
N LEU A 159 25.75 -0.88 -23.29
CA LEU A 159 26.19 -0.28 -24.55
C LEU A 159 25.76 1.19 -24.72
N ASP A 160 24.56 1.54 -24.26
CA ASP A 160 24.05 2.91 -24.29
C ASP A 160 24.97 3.87 -23.51
N MET A 161 25.44 3.45 -22.33
CA MET A 161 26.34 4.25 -21.50
C MET A 161 27.75 4.33 -22.10
N PHE A 162 28.24 3.26 -22.73
CA PHE A 162 29.50 3.30 -23.46
C PHE A 162 29.49 4.36 -24.59
N ILE A 163 28.41 4.42 -25.37
CA ILE A 163 28.23 5.41 -26.45
C ILE A 163 28.19 6.82 -25.86
N TYR A 164 27.41 7.02 -24.80
CA TYR A 164 27.30 8.29 -24.08
C TYR A 164 28.66 8.76 -23.55
N HIS A 165 29.38 7.91 -22.79
CA HIS A 165 30.70 8.21 -22.26
C HIS A 165 31.69 8.54 -23.37
N THR A 166 31.70 7.80 -24.48
CA THR A 166 32.57 8.08 -25.63
C THR A 166 32.30 9.47 -26.19
N GLY A 167 31.03 9.86 -26.33
CA GLY A 167 30.64 11.21 -26.73
C GLY A 167 31.24 12.28 -25.82
N ARG A 168 31.09 12.11 -24.51
CA ARG A 168 31.59 13.04 -23.50
C ARG A 168 33.11 13.10 -23.45
N LYS A 169 33.79 11.95 -23.42
CA LYS A 169 35.26 11.84 -23.33
C LYS A 169 35.96 12.59 -24.46
N TYR A 170 35.41 12.50 -25.67
CA TYR A 170 35.96 13.15 -26.87
C TYR A 170 35.33 14.52 -27.17
N ASN A 171 34.72 15.16 -26.17
CA ASN A 171 34.14 16.50 -26.24
C ASN A 171 33.15 16.70 -27.40
N LYS A 172 32.37 15.65 -27.71
CA LYS A 172 31.28 15.70 -28.69
C LYS A 172 30.06 16.34 -28.06
N LYS A 173 29.16 16.88 -28.89
CA LYS A 173 27.86 17.35 -28.39
C LYS A 173 26.98 16.14 -28.07
N VAL A 174 26.68 15.91 -26.80
CA VAL A 174 25.81 14.83 -26.36
C VAL A 174 24.39 15.34 -26.09
N VAL A 175 23.36 14.63 -26.56
CA VAL A 175 21.95 15.03 -26.45
C VAL A 175 21.02 13.80 -26.30
N GLY A 176 19.84 13.97 -25.70
CA GLY A 176 18.76 12.98 -25.77
C GLY A 176 17.89 13.15 -27.01
N LEU A 177 17.36 12.05 -27.56
CA LEU A 177 16.36 12.08 -28.65
C LEU A 177 14.94 12.34 -28.14
N GLU A 178 14.67 12.08 -26.86
CA GLU A 178 13.42 12.31 -26.14
C GLU A 178 13.67 12.84 -24.72
N ILE A 179 12.61 13.34 -24.07
CA ILE A 179 12.63 13.75 -22.67
C ILE A 179 12.15 12.56 -21.82
N ALA A 180 13.03 11.97 -21.01
CA ALA A 180 12.74 10.74 -20.26
C ALA A 180 11.44 10.85 -19.42
N LYS A 181 11.23 12.00 -18.77
CA LYS A 181 10.03 12.29 -17.96
C LYS A 181 8.74 12.19 -18.77
N GLU A 182 8.75 12.69 -20.01
CA GLU A 182 7.58 12.68 -20.90
C GLU A 182 7.29 11.27 -21.43
N SER A 183 8.33 10.48 -21.70
CA SER A 183 8.20 9.10 -22.20
C SER A 183 7.74 8.10 -21.14
N LEU A 184 8.05 8.34 -19.86
CA LEU A 184 7.63 7.46 -18.76
C LEU A 184 6.13 7.62 -18.41
N ILE A 185 5.56 8.81 -18.58
CA ILE A 185 4.17 9.10 -18.18
C ILE A 185 3.15 8.17 -18.85
N PRO A 186 3.14 8.00 -20.19
CA PRO A 186 2.20 7.07 -20.84
C PRO A 186 2.30 5.64 -20.32
N LEU A 187 3.49 5.19 -19.92
CA LEU A 187 3.71 3.85 -19.37
C LEU A 187 3.10 3.70 -17.97
N MET A 188 3.21 4.72 -17.13
CA MET A 188 2.62 4.72 -15.78
C MET A 188 1.08 4.70 -15.76
N ASN A 189 0.42 5.01 -16.89
CA ASN A 189 -1.05 4.98 -17.01
C ASN A 189 -1.60 3.73 -17.69
N LEU A 190 -0.74 2.75 -17.98
CA LEU A 190 -1.19 1.45 -18.47
C LEU A 190 -1.81 0.69 -17.31
N SER A 191 -3.01 0.15 -17.50
CA SER A 191 -3.59 -0.79 -16.53
C SER A 191 -2.88 -2.15 -16.62
N SER A 192 -3.06 -2.99 -15.61
CA SER A 192 -2.58 -4.38 -15.65
C SER A 192 -3.13 -5.15 -16.86
N GLU A 193 -4.33 -4.81 -17.32
CA GLU A 193 -4.95 -5.38 -18.53
C GLU A 193 -4.33 -4.87 -19.84
N ASP A 194 -3.76 -3.66 -19.82
CA ASP A 194 -3.07 -3.09 -20.99
C ASP A 194 -1.68 -3.71 -21.16
N ALA A 195 -1.06 -4.16 -20.07
CA ALA A 195 0.30 -4.72 -20.02
C ALA A 195 0.41 -6.17 -20.51
N ILE A 196 -0.72 -6.86 -20.72
CA ILE A 196 -0.77 -8.25 -21.21
C ILE A 196 -1.30 -8.35 -22.64
N ALA A 197 -0.99 -9.45 -23.31
CA ALA A 197 -1.52 -9.76 -24.62
C ALA A 197 -3.05 -9.90 -24.56
N LYS A 198 -3.77 -9.20 -25.45
CA LYS A 198 -5.22 -9.39 -25.63
C LYS A 198 -5.51 -10.83 -26.10
N ASP A 199 -6.69 -11.34 -25.78
CA ASP A 199 -7.06 -12.75 -26.07
C ASP A 199 -6.89 -13.13 -27.55
N GLU A 200 -7.12 -12.19 -28.46
CA GLU A 200 -6.89 -12.36 -29.91
C GLU A 200 -5.43 -12.68 -30.28
N ASN A 201 -4.45 -12.20 -29.50
CA ASN A 201 -3.02 -12.41 -29.75
C ASN A 201 -2.44 -13.61 -28.98
N ARG A 202 -3.15 -14.16 -27.98
CA ARG A 202 -2.62 -15.22 -27.09
C ARG A 202 -2.25 -16.50 -27.83
N VAL A 203 -3.07 -16.92 -28.79
CA VAL A 203 -2.81 -18.13 -29.60
C VAL A 203 -1.59 -17.93 -30.51
N ALA A 204 -1.47 -16.75 -31.13
CA ALA A 204 -0.34 -16.40 -31.97
C ALA A 204 0.95 -16.29 -31.16
N LEU A 205 0.90 -15.64 -29.99
CA LEU A 205 2.01 -15.53 -29.06
C LEU A 205 2.46 -16.92 -28.56
N PHE A 206 1.54 -17.79 -28.12
CA PHE A 206 1.89 -19.14 -27.67
C PHE A 206 2.62 -19.95 -28.77
N LYS A 207 2.13 -19.88 -30.01
CA LYS A 207 2.78 -20.51 -31.17
C LYS A 207 4.14 -19.88 -31.50
N PHE A 208 4.26 -18.57 -31.35
CA PHE A 208 5.50 -17.82 -31.60
C PHE A 208 6.57 -18.15 -30.56
N LEU A 209 6.19 -18.26 -29.28
CA LEU A 209 7.09 -18.58 -28.17
C LEU A 209 7.59 -20.03 -28.22
N LYS A 210 6.82 -20.98 -28.75
CA LYS A 210 7.18 -22.43 -28.80
C LYS A 210 7.65 -22.97 -27.44
N ASN A 211 6.94 -22.62 -26.36
CA ASN A 211 7.26 -22.95 -24.96
C ASN A 211 8.57 -22.35 -24.42
N LYS A 212 9.21 -21.42 -25.12
CA LYS A 212 10.37 -20.66 -24.60
C LYS A 212 9.92 -19.46 -23.78
N ASN A 213 10.78 -19.03 -22.86
CA ASN A 213 10.61 -17.77 -22.14
C ASN A 213 10.73 -16.59 -23.14
N PRO A 214 9.79 -15.62 -23.15
CA PRO A 214 9.88 -14.41 -23.96
C PRO A 214 11.23 -13.66 -23.84
N GLU A 215 11.82 -13.59 -22.65
CA GLU A 215 13.12 -12.95 -22.42
C GLU A 215 14.27 -13.65 -23.15
N GLU A 216 14.25 -14.99 -23.18
CA GLU A 216 15.23 -15.79 -23.92
C GLU A 216 15.16 -15.48 -25.43
N LEU A 217 13.94 -15.35 -25.96
CA LEU A 217 13.72 -15.01 -27.37
C LEU A 217 14.12 -13.57 -27.71
N LEU A 218 13.86 -12.61 -26.81
CA LEU A 218 14.34 -11.23 -26.96
C LEU A 218 15.87 -11.20 -27.09
N ASN A 219 16.57 -11.87 -26.17
CA ASN A 219 18.03 -11.97 -26.19
C ASN A 219 18.54 -12.68 -27.45
N GLN A 220 17.87 -13.76 -27.86
CA GLN A 220 18.21 -14.48 -29.09
C GLN A 220 18.08 -13.58 -30.33
N PHE A 221 16.95 -12.91 -30.53
CA PHE A 221 16.73 -12.08 -31.71
C PHE A 221 17.64 -10.85 -31.76
N TYR A 222 17.97 -10.27 -30.60
CA TYR A 222 18.97 -9.21 -30.54
C TYR A 222 20.37 -9.69 -30.96
N ARG A 223 20.81 -10.86 -30.45
CA ARG A 223 22.10 -11.48 -30.84
C ARG A 223 22.14 -11.83 -32.33
N GLU A 224 21.03 -12.29 -32.88
CA GLU A 224 20.88 -12.56 -34.31
C GLU A 224 20.72 -11.28 -35.16
N LYS A 225 20.62 -10.10 -34.53
CA LYS A 225 20.39 -8.80 -35.19
C LYS A 225 19.07 -8.75 -35.98
N ASP A 226 18.08 -9.55 -35.56
CA ASP A 226 16.77 -9.68 -36.23
C ASP A 226 15.75 -8.68 -35.67
N ILE A 227 15.89 -7.43 -36.09
CA ILE A 227 15.01 -6.33 -35.66
C ILE A 227 13.53 -6.54 -36.03
N VAL A 228 13.24 -7.36 -37.04
CA VAL A 228 11.87 -7.65 -37.48
C VAL A 228 11.19 -8.64 -36.53
N MET A 229 11.93 -9.64 -36.06
CA MET A 229 11.42 -10.57 -35.04
C MET A 229 11.24 -9.88 -33.69
N LEU A 230 12.12 -8.94 -33.33
CA LEU A 230 11.93 -8.10 -32.14
C LEU A 230 10.62 -7.30 -32.22
N ASP A 231 10.38 -6.55 -33.30
CA ASP A 231 9.12 -5.80 -33.51
C ASP A 231 7.88 -6.72 -33.45
N SER A 232 7.98 -7.91 -34.04
CA SER A 232 6.88 -8.89 -34.05
C SER A 232 6.57 -9.42 -32.65
N LEU A 233 7.60 -9.73 -31.86
CA LEU A 233 7.44 -10.23 -30.48
C LEU A 233 6.77 -9.18 -29.59
N PHE A 234 7.21 -7.92 -29.63
CA PHE A 234 6.61 -6.83 -28.85
C PHE A 234 5.13 -6.57 -29.22
N LYS A 235 4.76 -6.69 -30.51
CA LYS A 235 3.37 -6.55 -30.96
C LYS A 235 2.45 -7.68 -30.49
N LEU A 236 2.99 -8.89 -30.31
CA LEU A 236 2.23 -10.04 -29.82
C LEU A 236 2.11 -10.03 -28.29
N MET A 237 3.14 -9.58 -27.59
CA MET A 237 3.19 -9.55 -26.12
C MET A 237 2.32 -8.45 -25.50
N LEU A 238 2.19 -7.31 -26.18
CA LEU A 238 1.57 -6.11 -25.62
C LEU A 238 0.25 -5.78 -26.32
N SER A 239 -0.68 -5.14 -25.60
CA SER A 239 -1.84 -4.50 -26.22
C SER A 239 -1.40 -3.37 -27.17
N LYS A 240 -2.24 -2.97 -28.14
CA LYS A 240 -1.91 -1.84 -29.03
C LYS A 240 -1.66 -0.54 -28.26
N LYS A 241 -2.37 -0.32 -27.15
CA LYS A 241 -2.19 0.84 -26.26
C LYS A 241 -0.80 0.80 -25.60
N ALA A 242 -0.42 -0.33 -25.00
CA ALA A 242 0.90 -0.49 -24.38
C ALA A 242 2.05 -0.44 -25.40
N GLN A 243 1.88 -1.06 -26.57
CA GLN A 243 2.86 -1.02 -27.66
C GLN A 243 3.06 0.41 -28.18
N ASN A 244 2.00 1.21 -28.29
CA ASN A 244 2.10 2.62 -28.67
C ASN A 244 2.79 3.47 -27.59
N ALA A 245 2.54 3.21 -26.31
CA ALA A 245 3.19 3.90 -25.21
C ALA A 245 4.70 3.57 -25.14
N LEU A 246 5.06 2.30 -25.30
CA LEU A 246 6.45 1.83 -25.19
C LEU A 246 7.30 2.14 -26.43
N ILE A 247 6.73 2.06 -27.63
CA ILE A 247 7.48 2.14 -28.90
C ILE A 247 6.91 3.22 -29.83
N GLY A 248 5.64 3.10 -30.22
CA GLY A 248 5.08 3.84 -31.36
C GLY A 248 5.15 5.37 -31.22
N SER A 249 4.65 5.92 -30.11
CA SER A 249 4.65 7.37 -29.85
C SER A 249 6.08 7.93 -29.73
N ARG A 250 6.97 7.20 -29.07
CA ARG A 250 8.39 7.54 -28.89
C ARG A 250 9.16 7.56 -30.21
N ASN A 251 8.86 6.64 -31.13
CA ASN A 251 9.48 6.61 -32.47
C ASN A 251 9.28 7.91 -33.25
N TYR A 252 8.09 8.51 -33.19
CA TYR A 252 7.82 9.79 -33.86
C TYR A 252 8.61 10.95 -33.24
N ILE A 253 8.71 10.99 -31.90
CA ILE A 253 9.49 11.99 -31.16
C ILE A 253 10.96 11.86 -31.53
N MET A 254 11.54 10.66 -31.39
CA MET A 254 12.94 10.40 -31.70
C MET A 254 13.27 10.67 -33.17
N THR A 255 12.40 10.28 -34.11
CA THR A 255 12.60 10.56 -35.54
C THR A 255 12.64 12.06 -35.83
N LYS A 256 11.77 12.85 -35.17
CA LYS A 256 11.78 14.32 -35.30
C LYS A 256 13.08 14.91 -34.75
N SER A 257 13.59 14.38 -33.64
CA SER A 257 14.88 14.78 -33.07
C SER A 257 16.04 14.42 -34.00
N ILE A 258 16.07 13.21 -34.57
CA ILE A 258 17.08 12.78 -35.55
C ILE A 258 17.09 13.69 -36.78
N ASP A 259 15.93 13.97 -37.38
CA ASP A 259 15.77 14.88 -38.53
C ASP A 259 16.37 16.27 -38.25
N SER A 260 16.08 16.82 -37.06
CA SER A 260 16.62 18.11 -36.61
C SER A 260 18.12 18.10 -36.35
N LEU A 261 18.63 17.07 -35.68
CA LEU A 261 20.03 16.97 -35.27
C LEU A 261 20.97 16.64 -36.42
N ALA A 262 20.58 15.70 -37.30
CA ALA A 262 21.39 15.30 -38.46
C ALA A 262 21.65 16.47 -39.41
N LYS A 263 20.73 17.45 -39.50
CA LYS A 263 20.92 18.67 -40.30
C LYS A 263 21.95 19.65 -39.71
N LYS A 264 22.28 19.53 -38.42
CA LYS A 264 23.25 20.39 -37.74
C LYS A 264 24.69 19.87 -37.79
N GLY A 265 24.88 18.59 -38.11
CA GLY A 265 26.19 17.93 -38.18
C GLY A 265 26.04 16.41 -38.27
N SER A 266 27.18 15.70 -38.36
CA SER A 266 27.20 14.24 -38.35
C SER A 266 26.69 13.72 -37.00
N LEU A 267 25.55 13.03 -37.00
CA LEU A 267 24.92 12.45 -35.81
C LEU A 267 25.25 10.96 -35.70
N PHE A 268 25.60 10.50 -34.50
CA PHE A 268 25.58 9.09 -34.13
C PHE A 268 24.50 8.87 -33.07
N ALA A 269 23.40 8.21 -33.45
CA ALA A 269 22.24 7.99 -32.59
C ALA A 269 22.13 6.52 -32.15
N ALA A 270 21.87 6.30 -30.87
CA ALA A 270 21.59 5.01 -30.26
C ALA A 270 20.12 4.96 -29.79
N VAL A 271 19.40 3.93 -30.23
CA VAL A 271 18.01 3.65 -29.83
C VAL A 271 17.85 2.15 -29.62
N GLY A 272 16.92 1.73 -28.78
CA GLY A 272 16.61 0.33 -28.58
C GLY A 272 16.26 -0.36 -29.90
N ALA A 273 16.77 -1.56 -30.14
CA ALA A 273 16.64 -2.28 -31.41
C ALA A 273 15.17 -2.52 -31.81
N ALA A 274 14.27 -2.63 -30.82
CA ALA A 274 12.82 -2.74 -31.04
C ALA A 274 12.19 -1.50 -31.71
N HIS A 275 12.85 -0.33 -31.65
CA HIS A 275 12.38 0.91 -32.27
C HIS A 275 12.66 1.00 -33.77
N LEU A 276 13.55 0.15 -34.31
CA LEU A 276 14.07 0.29 -35.67
C LEU A 276 13.10 -0.20 -36.76
N ALA A 277 12.50 -1.37 -36.56
CA ALA A 277 11.72 -2.08 -37.58
C ALA A 277 10.22 -1.76 -37.53
N GLY A 278 9.51 -2.15 -38.60
CA GLY A 278 8.05 -2.03 -38.69
C GLY A 278 7.59 -0.72 -39.36
N LYS A 279 6.28 -0.63 -39.63
CA LYS A 279 5.67 0.51 -40.36
C LYS A 279 5.79 1.86 -39.62
N GLU A 280 5.87 1.78 -38.30
CA GLU A 280 6.07 2.90 -37.36
C GLU A 280 7.50 2.90 -36.78
N GLY A 281 8.41 2.07 -37.32
CA GLY A 281 9.81 2.01 -36.92
C GLY A 281 10.60 3.20 -37.45
N ILE A 282 11.64 3.62 -36.73
CA ILE A 282 12.44 4.82 -37.05
C ILE A 282 13.02 4.75 -38.47
N LEU A 283 13.49 3.58 -38.93
CA LEU A 283 14.06 3.42 -40.26
C LEU A 283 13.05 3.79 -41.36
N GLU A 284 11.83 3.27 -41.25
CA GLU A 284 10.75 3.53 -42.19
C GLU A 284 10.28 4.99 -42.12
N LEU A 285 10.21 5.57 -40.91
CA LEU A 285 9.83 6.96 -40.72
C LEU A 285 10.86 7.94 -41.31
N LEU A 286 12.15 7.62 -41.25
CA LEU A 286 13.22 8.40 -41.89
C LEU A 286 13.14 8.31 -43.42
N ILE A 287 12.91 7.11 -43.97
CA ILE A 287 12.73 6.92 -45.43
C ILE A 287 11.54 7.76 -45.93
N LYS A 288 10.41 7.70 -45.22
CA LYS A 288 9.22 8.52 -45.53
C LYS A 288 9.48 10.03 -45.45
N LYS A 289 10.42 10.46 -44.62
CA LYS A 289 10.88 11.86 -44.54
C LYS A 289 11.85 12.26 -45.65
N GLY A 290 12.20 11.35 -46.57
CA GLY A 290 13.06 11.61 -47.73
C GLY A 290 14.54 11.27 -47.52
N TYR A 291 14.91 10.63 -46.42
CA TYR A 291 16.29 10.18 -46.19
C TYR A 291 16.58 8.87 -46.94
N THR A 292 17.84 8.72 -47.36
CA THR A 292 18.40 7.44 -47.78
C THR A 292 18.97 6.73 -46.55
N VAL A 293 18.43 5.57 -46.23
CA VAL A 293 18.87 4.74 -45.09
C VAL A 293 19.46 3.44 -45.63
N LYS A 294 20.72 3.14 -45.28
CA LYS A 294 21.43 1.94 -45.76
C LYS A 294 21.98 1.11 -44.59
N PRO A 295 21.86 -0.22 -44.62
CA PRO A 295 22.49 -1.06 -43.62
C PRO A 295 24.02 -1.03 -43.74
N ILE A 296 24.71 -1.17 -42.62
CA ILE A 296 26.18 -1.32 -42.56
C ILE A 296 26.50 -2.75 -42.12
N PHE A 297 27.32 -3.45 -42.91
CA PHE A 297 27.91 -4.74 -42.59
C PHE A 297 29.41 -4.59 -42.51
N ASP A 298 29.98 -4.95 -41.37
CA ASP A 298 31.40 -4.87 -41.11
C ASP A 298 31.75 -5.83 -39.98
N GLU A 299 33.01 -6.24 -39.90
CA GLU A 299 33.53 -7.18 -38.91
C GLU A 299 34.34 -6.43 -37.82
N LEU A 300 34.56 -7.10 -36.69
CA LEU A 300 35.47 -6.62 -35.65
C LEU A 300 36.88 -7.15 -35.96
N THR A 301 37.82 -6.25 -36.27
CA THR A 301 39.24 -6.59 -36.45
C THR A 301 40.09 -6.10 -35.27
N GLU A 302 41.40 -6.34 -35.33
CA GLU A 302 42.37 -5.80 -34.36
C GLU A 302 42.31 -4.26 -34.29
N SER A 303 41.95 -3.58 -35.38
CA SER A 303 41.79 -2.12 -35.38
C SER A 303 40.64 -1.67 -34.49
N GLY A 304 39.46 -2.30 -34.60
CA GLY A 304 38.33 -2.04 -33.71
C GLY A 304 38.61 -2.38 -32.26
N GLN A 305 39.28 -3.51 -31.99
CA GLN A 305 39.70 -3.89 -30.63
C GLN A 305 40.64 -2.84 -30.00
N THR A 306 41.60 -2.34 -30.79
CA THR A 306 42.54 -1.30 -30.34
C THR A 306 41.82 0.02 -30.06
N LYS A 307 40.85 0.42 -30.91
CA LYS A 307 40.03 1.63 -30.67
C LYS A 307 39.17 1.49 -29.42
N LYS A 308 38.50 0.34 -29.23
CA LYS A 308 37.73 0.04 -28.01
C LYS A 308 38.60 0.26 -26.78
N LYS A 309 39.74 -0.42 -26.72
CA LYS A 309 40.69 -0.31 -25.60
C LYS A 309 41.14 1.13 -25.36
N THR A 310 41.46 1.87 -26.43
CA THR A 310 41.86 3.28 -26.36
C THR A 310 40.77 4.16 -25.74
N ILE A 311 39.50 3.95 -26.12
CA ILE A 311 38.35 4.68 -25.58
C ILE A 311 38.15 4.34 -24.09
N GLU A 312 38.31 3.07 -23.72
CA GLU A 312 38.13 2.59 -22.34
C GLU A 312 39.22 3.11 -21.40
N GLU A 313 40.48 3.17 -21.84
CA GLU A 313 41.62 3.63 -21.05
C GLU A 313 41.80 5.17 -21.05
N TYR A 314 41.06 5.89 -21.90
CA TYR A 314 41.11 7.35 -21.92
C TYR A 314 40.15 7.96 -20.89
N PHE A 315 40.70 8.69 -19.91
CA PHE A 315 39.94 9.43 -18.90
C PHE A 315 40.35 10.90 -18.90
N PRO A 316 39.61 11.83 -19.53
CA PRO A 316 39.83 13.26 -19.37
C PRO A 316 39.64 13.74 -17.92
N ASN A 317 40.19 14.92 -17.58
CA ASN A 317 40.12 15.48 -16.23
C ASN A 317 38.65 15.69 -15.79
N PRO A 318 38.23 15.14 -14.62
CA PRO A 318 36.86 15.28 -14.10
C PRO A 318 36.44 16.69 -13.66
N ASN A 319 37.39 17.62 -13.45
CA ASN A 319 37.19 18.98 -12.97
C ASN A 319 36.43 19.06 -11.62
N PHE A 320 37.04 18.57 -10.55
CA PHE A 320 36.46 18.61 -9.21
C PHE A 320 36.20 20.04 -8.70
N SER A 321 35.13 20.19 -7.90
CA SER A 321 34.78 21.42 -7.19
C SER A 321 34.74 21.17 -5.68
N ALA A 322 35.24 22.12 -4.88
CA ALA A 322 35.22 22.02 -3.43
C ALA A 322 33.77 22.06 -2.91
N ALA A 323 33.37 21.04 -2.17
CA ALA A 323 32.07 20.91 -1.51
C ALA A 323 32.22 20.79 0.01
N ARG A 324 31.14 21.07 0.74
CA ARG A 324 31.04 20.87 2.18
C ARG A 324 29.68 20.26 2.53
N THR A 325 29.63 19.38 3.53
CA THR A 325 28.37 18.92 4.11
C THR A 325 27.65 20.08 4.79
N LYS A 326 26.31 20.02 4.88
CA LYS A 326 25.50 21.12 5.43
C LYS A 326 25.80 21.44 6.91
N ASP A 327 26.21 20.42 7.67
CA ASP A 327 26.68 20.57 9.05
C ASP A 327 28.13 21.06 9.18
N GLY A 328 28.86 21.13 8.06
CA GLY A 328 30.26 21.54 7.99
C GLY A 328 31.25 20.49 8.49
N MET A 329 30.83 19.24 8.74
CA MET A 329 31.71 18.16 9.20
C MET A 329 32.78 17.78 8.17
N ILE A 330 32.42 17.70 6.89
CA ILE A 330 33.30 17.24 5.81
C ILE A 330 33.49 18.37 4.79
N ALA A 331 34.73 18.64 4.41
CA ALA A 331 35.07 19.39 3.21
C ALA A 331 35.86 18.49 2.24
N ILE A 332 35.39 18.36 1.00
CA ILE A 332 35.90 17.39 0.02
C ILE A 332 35.68 17.90 -1.42
N PRO A 333 36.62 17.64 -2.36
CA PRO A 333 36.38 17.84 -3.78
C PRO A 333 35.40 16.80 -4.34
N LEU A 334 34.30 17.25 -4.94
CA LEU A 334 33.28 16.42 -5.61
C LEU A 334 33.17 16.79 -7.09
N TYR A 335 32.51 15.93 -7.87
CA TYR A 335 32.12 16.31 -9.23
C TYR A 335 31.04 17.39 -9.19
N LYS A 336 30.84 18.07 -10.32
CA LYS A 336 29.87 19.18 -10.43
C LYS A 336 28.44 18.78 -10.02
N THR A 337 28.06 17.54 -10.29
CA THR A 337 26.72 17.01 -9.98
C THR A 337 26.81 16.01 -8.83
N PHE A 338 26.19 16.34 -7.71
CA PHE A 338 26.06 15.44 -6.56
C PHE A 338 24.72 15.62 -5.87
N THR A 339 24.30 14.59 -5.13
CA THR A 339 23.08 14.62 -4.31
C THR A 339 23.41 14.28 -2.88
N GLU A 340 22.83 15.00 -1.92
CA GLU A 340 22.93 14.75 -0.47
C GLU A 340 21.54 14.42 0.09
N LYS A 341 21.37 13.26 0.69
CA LYS A 341 20.13 12.84 1.35
C LYS A 341 20.38 11.72 2.36
N ASP A 342 19.71 11.74 3.51
CA ASP A 342 19.70 10.65 4.49
C ASP A 342 21.13 10.26 4.94
N PHE A 343 22.00 11.23 5.24
CA PHE A 343 23.44 11.03 5.52
C PHE A 343 24.30 10.43 4.38
N HIS A 344 23.77 10.35 3.16
CA HIS A 344 24.47 9.85 1.97
C HIS A 344 24.74 10.96 0.95
N ILE A 345 25.97 11.03 0.45
CA ILE A 345 26.33 11.83 -0.71
C ILE A 345 26.79 10.92 -1.85
N GLY A 346 26.11 11.03 -3.00
CA GLY A 346 26.52 10.41 -4.25
C GLY A 346 26.95 11.48 -5.24
N SER A 347 28.18 11.36 -5.74
CA SER A 347 28.75 12.28 -6.72
C SER A 347 29.26 11.45 -7.89
N ALA A 348 28.67 11.60 -9.08
CA ALA A 348 29.01 10.80 -10.25
C ALA A 348 29.68 11.61 -11.37
N ASP A 349 30.73 11.04 -11.95
CA ASP A 349 31.37 11.50 -13.18
C ASP A 349 30.71 10.82 -14.38
N PHE A 350 29.72 11.52 -14.94
CA PHE A 350 29.02 11.12 -16.16
C PHE A 350 29.96 11.03 -17.38
N THR A 351 31.14 11.63 -17.37
CA THR A 351 32.07 11.57 -18.50
C THR A 351 32.88 10.29 -18.47
N ASN A 352 33.48 9.98 -17.31
CA ASN A 352 34.45 8.89 -17.19
C ASN A 352 33.89 7.58 -16.62
N GLY A 353 32.70 7.61 -16.02
CA GLY A 353 32.17 6.45 -15.29
C GLY A 353 32.92 6.24 -13.97
N GLY A 354 33.07 7.32 -13.20
CA GLY A 354 33.61 7.29 -11.84
C GLY A 354 32.58 7.76 -10.82
N ILE A 355 32.61 7.24 -9.59
CA ILE A 355 31.70 7.65 -8.52
C ILE A 355 32.49 7.91 -7.24
N ILE A 356 32.14 9.00 -6.53
CA ILE A 356 32.52 9.24 -5.14
C ILE A 356 31.27 9.08 -4.28
N ASN A 357 31.32 8.17 -3.30
CA ASN A 357 30.27 7.99 -2.31
C ASN A 357 30.77 8.42 -0.93
N ILE A 358 29.89 9.10 -0.18
CA ILE A 358 30.10 9.39 1.23
C ILE A 358 28.90 8.80 1.97
N LYS A 359 29.15 7.88 2.89
CA LYS A 359 28.13 7.31 3.78
C LYS A 359 28.50 7.66 5.21
N ARG A 360 27.55 8.22 5.96
CA ARG A 360 27.74 8.55 7.37
C ARG A 360 26.76 7.75 8.21
N LEU A 361 27.23 7.19 9.31
CA LEU A 361 26.43 6.40 10.23
C LEU A 361 26.62 6.96 11.64
N PRO A 362 25.59 7.58 12.23
CA PRO A 362 25.61 7.95 13.64
C PRO A 362 25.82 6.72 14.54
N LEU A 363 26.77 6.82 15.47
CA LEU A 363 27.13 5.70 16.35
C LEU A 363 26.12 5.55 17.49
N ASN A 364 25.62 6.65 18.06
CA ASN A 364 24.77 6.64 19.26
C ASN A 364 25.35 5.86 20.46
N TYR A 365 26.68 5.69 20.57
CA TYR A 365 27.27 4.94 21.70
C TYR A 365 27.05 5.64 23.05
N PHE A 366 26.70 6.93 23.04
CA PHE A 366 26.35 7.68 24.24
C PHE A 366 25.10 7.15 24.96
N VAL A 367 24.24 6.36 24.32
CA VAL A 367 23.10 5.70 24.98
C VAL A 367 23.36 4.24 25.41
N LYS A 368 24.57 3.69 25.22
CA LYS A 368 24.94 2.39 25.83
C LYS A 368 24.98 2.49 27.35
N LYS A 369 24.62 1.45 28.09
CA LYS A 369 24.76 1.44 29.56
C LYS A 369 26.23 1.54 29.98
N GLU A 370 27.11 0.83 29.26
CA GLU A 370 28.55 0.88 29.49
C GLU A 370 29.14 2.18 28.94
N ASN A 371 30.10 2.76 29.67
CA ASN A 371 30.84 3.93 29.22
C ASN A 371 31.95 3.53 28.22
N THR A 372 31.54 3.01 27.06
CA THR A 372 32.43 2.51 26.00
C THR A 372 32.34 3.36 24.74
N THR A 373 33.48 3.55 24.07
CA THR A 373 33.56 4.15 22.73
C THR A 373 33.67 3.06 21.67
N TYR A 374 33.40 3.42 20.41
CA TYR A 374 33.57 2.49 19.30
C TYR A 374 35.05 2.11 19.15
N ASN A 375 35.34 0.81 19.05
CA ASN A 375 36.70 0.30 18.82
C ASN A 375 36.98 0.25 17.31
N PRO A 376 37.87 1.08 16.74
CA PRO A 376 38.13 1.10 15.29
C PRO A 376 38.56 -0.26 14.73
N LYS A 377 39.23 -1.10 15.54
CA LYS A 377 39.71 -2.43 15.11
C LYS A 377 38.57 -3.39 14.76
N SER A 378 37.34 -3.18 15.22
CA SER A 378 36.22 -4.06 14.84
C SER A 378 35.88 -3.98 13.35
N LEU A 379 36.30 -2.92 12.66
CA LEU A 379 36.14 -2.80 11.20
C LEU A 379 37.03 -3.77 10.41
N ASP A 380 38.10 -4.33 10.99
CA ASP A 380 39.06 -5.16 10.25
C ASP A 380 38.41 -6.38 9.59
N SER A 381 37.48 -7.03 10.27
CA SER A 381 36.69 -8.14 9.72
C SER A 381 35.70 -7.69 8.64
N LEU A 382 35.08 -6.52 8.82
CA LEU A 382 34.15 -5.96 7.84
C LEU A 382 34.86 -5.50 6.55
N PHE A 383 36.12 -5.05 6.64
CA PHE A 383 36.94 -4.78 5.46
C PHE A 383 37.14 -6.02 4.60
N PHE A 384 37.41 -7.16 5.22
CA PHE A 384 37.60 -8.43 4.51
C PHE A 384 36.30 -8.92 3.87
N GLU A 385 35.17 -8.77 4.57
CA GLU A 385 33.87 -9.23 4.11
C GLU A 385 33.26 -8.35 3.01
N ASN A 386 33.47 -7.02 3.07
CA ASN A 386 32.66 -6.07 2.32
C ASN A 386 33.43 -5.18 1.34
N ILE A 387 34.77 -5.19 1.31
CA ILE A 387 35.54 -4.44 0.29
C ILE A 387 35.72 -5.33 -0.95
N PRO A 388 35.20 -4.93 -2.14
CA PRO A 388 35.30 -5.75 -3.34
C PRO A 388 36.75 -5.99 -3.80
N GLY A 389 37.02 -7.23 -4.19
CA GLY A 389 38.28 -7.65 -4.78
C GLY A 389 39.42 -7.82 -3.79
N ASN A 390 40.65 -7.63 -4.28
CA ASN A 390 41.85 -7.79 -3.47
C ASN A 390 42.24 -6.44 -2.85
N ILE A 391 42.34 -6.38 -1.52
CA ILE A 391 42.94 -5.24 -0.81
C ILE A 391 44.45 -5.24 -1.09
N ILE A 392 44.92 -4.16 -1.72
CA ILE A 392 46.32 -3.95 -2.10
C ILE A 392 47.08 -3.23 -0.97
N GLU A 393 46.40 -2.28 -0.31
CA GLU A 393 46.99 -1.45 0.72
C GLU A 393 45.94 -1.16 1.80
N LYS A 394 46.35 -1.23 3.07
CA LYS A 394 45.56 -0.84 4.24
C LYS A 394 46.45 -0.10 5.23
N LYS A 395 46.14 1.16 5.53
CA LYS A 395 46.89 2.02 6.46
C LYS A 395 45.97 2.57 7.54
N PHE A 396 46.34 2.38 8.80
CA PHE A 396 45.67 3.04 9.92
C PHE A 396 46.28 4.43 10.16
N PHE A 397 45.45 5.40 10.52
CA PHE A 397 45.87 6.74 10.92
C PHE A 397 44.98 7.28 12.04
N GLU A 398 45.49 8.25 12.79
CA GLU A 398 44.79 8.83 13.94
C GLU A 398 45.09 10.32 14.07
N SER A 399 44.14 11.04 14.66
CA SER A 399 44.14 12.46 14.99
C SER A 399 43.42 12.65 16.33
N ASP A 400 43.49 13.84 16.92
CA ASP A 400 42.84 14.12 18.21
C ASP A 400 41.31 13.91 18.17
N SER A 401 40.68 14.08 17.00
CA SER A 401 39.22 14.07 16.83
C SER A 401 38.66 12.84 16.12
N TYR A 402 39.52 12.00 15.53
CA TYR A 402 39.10 10.80 14.81
C TYR A 402 40.26 9.80 14.66
N SER A 403 39.91 8.55 14.48
CA SER A 403 40.80 7.50 13.94
C SER A 403 40.31 7.06 12.57
N GLY A 404 41.11 6.37 11.79
CA GLY A 404 40.71 6.01 10.44
C GLY A 404 41.57 4.97 9.75
N TYR A 405 41.04 4.50 8.61
CA TYR A 405 41.71 3.56 7.73
C TYR A 405 41.68 4.09 6.30
N ASP A 406 42.81 4.00 5.61
CA ASP A 406 42.96 4.27 4.18
C ASP A 406 43.21 2.94 3.47
N ILE A 407 42.34 2.57 2.53
CA ILE A 407 42.32 1.24 1.92
C ILE A 407 42.23 1.36 0.40
N LYS A 408 43.17 0.73 -0.30
CA LYS A 408 43.15 0.60 -1.76
C LYS A 408 42.88 -0.84 -2.14
N SER A 409 41.92 -1.07 -3.04
CA SER A 409 41.61 -2.41 -3.55
C SER A 409 41.53 -2.43 -5.08
N LYS A 410 41.50 -3.64 -5.64
CA LYS A 410 41.28 -3.89 -7.07
C LYS A 410 40.31 -5.06 -7.25
N THR A 411 39.23 -4.83 -8.00
CA THR A 411 38.20 -5.85 -8.26
C THR A 411 38.74 -7.00 -9.12
N LYS A 412 37.98 -8.09 -9.21
CA LYS A 412 38.31 -9.22 -10.12
C LYS A 412 38.33 -8.77 -11.59
N ALA A 413 37.43 -7.86 -11.98
CA ALA A 413 37.39 -7.23 -13.30
C ALA A 413 38.55 -6.25 -13.55
N GLY A 414 39.39 -6.00 -12.54
CA GLY A 414 40.58 -5.15 -12.65
C GLY A 414 40.35 -3.66 -12.38
N ASN A 415 39.16 -3.29 -11.90
CA ASN A 415 38.80 -1.91 -11.56
C ASN A 415 39.46 -1.49 -10.24
N SER A 416 40.09 -0.32 -10.23
CA SER A 416 40.75 0.23 -9.05
C SER A 416 39.74 0.93 -8.14
N GLN A 417 39.88 0.77 -6.83
CA GLN A 417 39.03 1.42 -5.83
C GLN A 417 39.88 2.01 -4.69
N HIS A 418 39.38 3.07 -4.05
CA HIS A 418 39.98 3.71 -2.87
C HIS A 418 38.89 4.02 -1.86
N TYR A 419 39.06 3.54 -0.63
CA TYR A 419 38.19 3.78 0.51
C TYR A 419 38.97 4.51 1.61
N ARG A 420 38.31 5.44 2.28
CA ARG A 420 38.79 6.03 3.53
C ARG A 420 37.68 6.12 4.56
N PHE A 421 37.97 5.60 5.73
CA PHE A 421 37.06 5.57 6.88
C PHE A 421 37.56 6.53 7.95
N TYR A 422 36.65 7.33 8.50
CA TYR A 422 36.88 8.17 9.67
C TYR A 422 35.91 7.77 10.77
N ILE A 423 36.44 7.47 11.95
CA ILE A 423 35.71 7.05 13.14
C ILE A 423 35.82 8.18 14.15
N THR A 424 34.72 8.85 14.41
CA THR A 424 34.61 9.95 15.38
C THR A 424 33.85 9.48 16.64
N PRO A 425 33.75 10.29 17.70
CA PRO A 425 32.89 9.95 18.85
C PRO A 425 31.39 9.82 18.54
N ILE A 426 30.91 10.43 17.44
CA ILE A 426 29.47 10.52 17.13
C ILE A 426 29.05 9.75 15.87
N GLU A 427 29.97 9.46 14.95
CA GLU A 427 29.66 8.80 13.67
C GLU A 427 30.87 8.09 13.03
N ILE A 428 30.57 7.15 12.14
CA ILE A 428 31.51 6.61 11.15
C ILE A 428 31.23 7.27 9.80
N ILE A 429 32.28 7.79 9.15
CA ILE A 429 32.23 8.38 7.82
C ILE A 429 33.03 7.47 6.88
N ALA A 430 32.36 6.85 5.91
CA ALA A 430 32.97 6.06 4.86
C ALA A 430 32.97 6.86 3.55
N ILE A 431 34.14 7.05 2.96
CA ILE A 431 34.32 7.72 1.68
C ILE A 431 34.90 6.70 0.70
N SER A 432 34.20 6.42 -0.40
CA SER A 432 34.69 5.53 -1.45
C SER A 432 34.77 6.24 -2.79
N MET A 433 35.81 5.92 -3.55
CA MET A 433 35.94 6.29 -4.96
C MET A 433 36.09 5.01 -5.77
N ILE A 434 35.18 4.82 -6.72
CA ILE A 434 35.12 3.68 -7.62
C ILE A 434 35.12 4.16 -9.07
N GLY A 435 35.62 3.33 -9.98
CA GLY A 435 35.59 3.61 -11.40
C GLY A 435 36.34 2.55 -12.21
N ASN A 436 36.16 2.62 -13.52
CA ASN A 436 36.66 1.59 -14.43
C ASN A 436 38.20 1.59 -14.55
N VAL A 437 38.78 0.39 -14.65
CA VAL A 437 40.20 0.15 -14.91
C VAL A 437 41.11 0.91 -13.94
N ASN A 438 41.87 1.92 -14.39
CA ASN A 438 42.82 2.68 -13.57
C ASN A 438 42.30 4.07 -13.17
N TYR A 439 41.05 4.41 -13.51
CA TYR A 439 40.47 5.75 -13.31
C TYR A 439 40.74 6.30 -11.90
N VAL A 440 40.44 5.50 -10.87
CA VAL A 440 40.64 5.91 -9.48
C VAL A 440 42.11 6.20 -9.18
N ARG A 441 43.06 5.39 -9.67
CA ARG A 441 44.50 5.63 -9.43
C ARG A 441 44.99 6.91 -10.10
N GLN A 442 44.37 7.33 -11.19
CA GLN A 442 44.73 8.55 -11.88
C GLN A 442 44.30 9.80 -11.10
N TYR A 443 43.14 9.77 -10.43
CA TYR A 443 42.51 10.97 -9.85
C TYR A 443 42.35 10.96 -8.32
N GLU A 444 42.61 9.83 -7.63
CA GLU A 444 42.39 9.71 -6.18
C GLU A 444 43.14 10.76 -5.36
N ASN A 445 44.35 11.16 -5.78
CA ASN A 445 45.14 12.14 -5.05
C ASN A 445 44.54 13.55 -5.07
N GLU A 446 43.77 13.91 -6.10
CA GLU A 446 43.07 15.21 -6.16
C GLU A 446 41.92 15.26 -5.15
N VAL A 447 41.33 14.12 -4.81
CA VAL A 447 40.22 13.99 -3.85
C VAL A 447 40.75 13.74 -2.45
N PHE A 448 41.41 12.60 -2.24
CA PHE A 448 41.75 12.07 -0.91
C PHE A 448 42.79 12.91 -0.16
N ASN A 449 43.71 13.59 -0.84
CA ASN A 449 44.66 14.47 -0.15
C ASN A 449 44.02 15.79 0.31
N ASN A 450 42.82 16.10 -0.19
CA ASN A 450 42.10 17.34 0.07
C ASN A 450 40.85 17.15 0.96
N ILE A 451 40.65 15.96 1.52
CA ILE A 451 39.57 15.69 2.49
C ILE A 451 39.94 16.34 3.83
N LYS A 452 39.03 17.14 4.38
CA LYS A 452 39.14 17.72 5.73
C LYS A 452 37.93 17.33 6.56
N ILE A 453 38.20 16.75 7.73
CA ILE A 453 37.19 16.49 8.77
C ILE A 453 37.31 17.59 9.83
N LYS A 454 36.18 18.11 10.29
CA LYS A 454 36.13 19.14 11.33
C LYS A 454 36.82 18.64 12.60
N GLY A 455 37.70 19.45 13.18
CA GLY A 455 38.38 19.13 14.44
C GLY A 455 37.57 19.53 15.68
N PHE A 456 38.02 19.10 16.85
CA PHE A 456 37.44 19.52 18.13
C PHE A 456 37.56 21.04 18.35
N SER A 457 36.54 21.63 18.97
CA SER A 457 36.45 23.05 19.32
C SER A 457 35.51 23.24 20.50
N ASN A 458 35.78 24.25 21.34
CA ASN A 458 34.90 24.66 22.45
C ASN A 458 33.82 25.66 21.98
N ASN A 459 33.82 26.03 20.71
CA ASN A 459 32.83 26.95 20.18
C ASN A 459 31.47 26.27 20.09
N TRP A 460 30.43 27.07 20.32
CA TRP A 460 29.06 26.68 20.05
C TRP A 460 28.59 27.42 18.80
N GLU A 461 27.80 26.76 17.99
CA GLU A 461 27.32 27.27 16.71
C GLU A 461 25.80 27.21 16.67
N LYS A 462 25.18 28.28 16.16
CA LYS A 462 23.76 28.26 15.79
C LYS A 462 23.56 27.36 14.58
N THR A 463 22.63 26.43 14.68
CA THR A 463 22.24 25.49 13.61
C THR A 463 20.76 25.71 13.28
N GLN A 464 20.43 25.78 11.99
CA GLN A 464 19.06 25.91 11.50
C GLN A 464 18.94 25.25 10.11
N PRO A 465 17.79 24.66 9.74
CA PRO A 465 17.54 24.23 8.37
C PRO A 465 17.50 25.40 7.38
N GLU A 466 17.82 25.14 6.11
CA GLU A 466 17.84 26.15 5.03
C GLU A 466 16.50 26.88 4.86
N ASN A 467 15.38 26.16 5.00
CA ASN A 467 14.02 26.68 4.90
C ASN A 467 13.43 27.11 6.25
N GLY A 468 14.21 27.23 7.34
CA GLY A 468 13.71 27.62 8.66
C GLY A 468 13.04 26.48 9.45
N GLY A 469 11.97 26.78 10.18
CA GLY A 469 11.28 25.85 11.07
C GLY A 469 11.76 25.97 12.53
N PHE A 470 13.06 25.83 12.77
CA PHE A 470 13.64 26.04 14.11
C PHE A 470 15.10 26.47 14.03
N SER A 471 15.62 26.91 15.18
CA SER A 471 17.06 27.07 15.38
C SER A 471 17.48 26.62 16.79
N ILE A 472 18.75 26.23 16.92
CA ILE A 472 19.33 25.74 18.17
C ILE A 472 20.83 26.02 18.22
N GLU A 473 21.40 26.25 19.41
CA GLU A 473 22.86 26.29 19.61
C GLU A 473 23.38 24.90 20.01
N THR A 474 24.44 24.42 19.37
CA THR A 474 25.12 23.16 19.72
C THR A 474 26.61 23.36 19.82
N PRO A 475 27.37 22.46 20.49
CA PRO A 475 28.81 22.36 20.27
C PRO A 475 29.15 22.29 18.77
N ALA A 476 30.28 22.87 18.38
CA ALA A 476 30.68 22.98 16.98
C ALA A 476 30.97 21.63 16.33
N PHE A 477 31.44 20.63 17.10
CA PHE A 477 31.66 19.27 16.60
C PHE A 477 30.33 18.52 16.58
N LYS A 478 29.67 18.54 15.42
CA LYS A 478 28.31 18.03 15.23
C LYS A 478 28.14 17.31 13.90
N THR A 479 27.26 16.33 13.89
CA THR A 479 26.71 15.69 12.69
C THR A 479 25.24 16.05 12.59
N ALA A 480 24.77 16.38 11.39
CA ALA A 480 23.35 16.65 11.17
C ALA A 480 22.87 16.23 9.78
N ASP A 481 21.62 15.77 9.72
CA ASP A 481 20.88 15.44 8.50
C ASP A 481 19.52 16.13 8.49
N GLY A 482 18.95 16.33 7.30
CA GLY A 482 17.69 17.07 7.13
C GLY A 482 17.83 18.60 7.25
N LEU A 483 19.04 19.16 7.22
CA LEU A 483 19.25 20.61 7.25
C LEU A 483 18.97 21.32 5.90
N GLY A 484 18.63 20.57 4.86
CA GLY A 484 18.33 21.11 3.54
C GLY A 484 16.93 21.70 3.38
N VAL A 485 16.53 21.87 2.11
CA VAL A 485 15.17 22.34 1.75
C VAL A 485 14.07 21.32 2.10
N ASP A 486 14.37 20.03 2.11
CA ASP A 486 13.46 18.96 2.61
C ASP A 486 13.87 18.65 4.06
N ASN A 487 13.25 19.33 5.03
CA ASN A 487 13.57 19.25 6.46
C ASN A 487 12.45 18.61 7.30
N ASN A 488 11.69 17.70 6.68
CA ASN A 488 10.55 17.05 7.32
C ASN A 488 11.00 16.28 8.57
N ASN A 489 12.12 15.58 8.45
CA ASN A 489 12.80 14.93 9.56
C ASN A 489 14.18 15.54 9.69
N VAL A 490 14.58 15.89 10.91
CA VAL A 490 15.91 16.47 11.19
C VAL A 490 16.54 15.70 12.33
N GLU A 491 17.82 15.40 12.16
CA GLU A 491 18.66 14.71 13.13
C GLU A 491 19.90 15.55 13.39
N ILE A 492 20.16 15.90 14.64
CA ILE A 492 21.37 16.61 15.05
C ILE A 492 21.98 15.87 16.23
N GLN A 493 23.29 15.61 16.18
CA GLN A 493 24.07 15.13 17.31
C GLN A 493 25.36 15.92 17.42
N ALA A 494 25.72 16.32 18.63
CA ALA A 494 26.92 17.09 18.90
C ALA A 494 27.67 16.52 20.11
N TYR A 495 28.98 16.72 20.11
CA TYR A 495 29.87 16.25 21.18
C TYR A 495 30.71 17.41 21.70
N ASP A 496 30.71 17.58 23.02
CA ASP A 496 31.63 18.48 23.71
C ASP A 496 32.83 17.67 24.24
N PRO A 497 34.03 17.84 23.65
CA PRO A 497 35.20 17.07 24.03
C PRO A 497 35.76 17.41 25.42
N TYR A 498 35.38 18.55 26.02
CA TYR A 498 35.89 19.00 27.32
C TYR A 498 35.11 18.40 28.48
N GLU A 499 33.78 18.45 28.41
CA GLU A 499 32.90 17.79 29.39
C GLU A 499 32.68 16.31 29.08
N LYS A 500 33.07 15.85 27.88
CA LYS A 500 32.73 14.52 27.35
C LYS A 500 31.22 14.27 27.34
N SER A 501 30.48 15.30 26.97
CA SER A 501 29.02 15.32 26.96
C SER A 501 28.45 15.31 25.54
N TYR A 502 27.25 14.74 25.41
CA TYR A 502 26.56 14.59 24.12
C TYR A 502 25.25 15.36 24.14
N TYR A 503 24.89 15.90 22.98
CA TYR A 503 23.68 16.68 22.77
C TYR A 503 23.00 16.16 21.52
N PHE A 504 21.68 16.01 21.54
CA PHE A 504 20.93 15.63 20.35
C PHE A 504 19.61 16.39 20.22
N LEU A 505 19.16 16.56 18.97
CA LEU A 505 17.82 17.01 18.62
C LEU A 505 17.27 16.11 17.53
N THR A 506 16.05 15.63 17.75
CA THR A 506 15.26 14.87 16.79
C THR A 506 14.01 15.69 16.46
N LYS A 507 13.81 16.02 15.18
CA LYS A 507 12.54 16.53 14.66
C LYS A 507 11.85 15.45 13.82
N ARG A 508 10.55 15.23 14.04
CA ARG A 508 9.70 14.41 13.18
C ARG A 508 8.42 15.15 12.84
N VAL A 509 7.95 14.99 11.61
CA VAL A 509 6.65 15.52 11.16
C VAL A 509 5.60 14.43 11.22
N LEU A 510 4.49 14.71 11.92
CA LEU A 510 3.29 13.88 11.95
C LEU A 510 2.18 14.56 11.16
N ASN A 511 1.74 13.92 10.08
CA ASN A 511 0.71 14.44 9.17
C ASN A 511 -0.64 13.72 9.35
N ASP A 512 -0.89 13.17 10.54
CA ASP A 512 -2.13 12.45 10.82
C ASP A 512 -3.27 13.44 11.14
N SER A 513 -4.24 13.51 10.23
CA SER A 513 -5.44 14.34 10.36
C SER A 513 -6.63 13.57 10.97
N LYS A 514 -6.47 12.28 11.31
CA LYS A 514 -7.55 11.43 11.83
C LYS A 514 -7.78 11.53 13.33
N GLU A 515 -6.79 12.01 14.09
CA GLU A 515 -6.92 12.19 15.53
C GLU A 515 -5.97 13.28 16.07
N ILE A 516 -6.46 14.09 17.00
CA ILE A 516 -5.66 15.02 17.82
C ILE A 516 -5.63 14.49 19.24
N LEU A 517 -4.44 14.46 19.84
CA LEU A 517 -4.22 14.06 21.23
C LEU A 517 -3.81 15.28 22.07
N GLY A 518 -3.83 15.13 23.39
CA GLY A 518 -3.37 16.16 24.32
C GLY A 518 -1.84 16.25 24.33
N SER A 519 -1.30 17.47 24.34
CA SER A 519 0.13 17.70 24.12
C SER A 519 0.99 17.23 25.29
N GLU A 520 0.52 17.37 26.53
CA GLU A 520 1.24 16.91 27.73
C GLU A 520 1.37 15.38 27.72
N GLU A 521 0.26 14.70 27.42
CA GLU A 521 0.17 13.24 27.37
C GLU A 521 1.05 12.66 26.27
N GLU A 522 1.06 13.28 25.08
CA GLU A 522 1.96 12.88 23.98
C GLU A 522 3.44 13.06 24.34
N GLN A 523 3.81 14.23 24.87
CA GLN A 523 5.19 14.52 25.28
C GLN A 523 5.67 13.57 26.38
N GLN A 524 4.82 13.30 27.38
CA GLN A 524 5.12 12.35 28.45
C GLN A 524 5.33 10.94 27.88
N GLN A 525 4.49 10.50 26.94
CA GLN A 525 4.64 9.19 26.32
C GLN A 525 5.93 9.08 25.49
N ILE A 526 6.29 10.10 24.71
CA ILE A 526 7.58 10.14 23.98
C ILE A 526 8.76 9.97 24.93
N HIS A 527 8.76 10.67 26.07
CA HIS A 527 9.83 10.55 27.07
C HIS A 527 9.88 9.16 27.71
N ASN A 528 8.71 8.62 28.10
CA ASN A 528 8.61 7.30 28.70
C ASN A 528 9.12 6.22 27.75
N GLU A 529 8.71 6.24 26.49
CA GLU A 529 9.15 5.28 25.49
C GLU A 529 10.63 5.40 25.15
N PHE A 530 11.16 6.64 25.11
CA PHE A 530 12.59 6.85 24.94
C PHE A 530 13.39 6.21 26.08
N TYR A 531 13.03 6.46 27.34
CA TYR A 531 13.75 5.88 28.48
C TYR A 531 13.56 4.36 28.59
N LEU A 532 12.39 3.86 28.20
CA LEU A 532 12.08 2.43 28.15
C LEU A 532 13.11 1.67 27.31
N GLN A 533 13.58 2.25 26.19
CA GLN A 533 14.60 1.61 25.34
C GLN A 533 15.94 1.36 26.05
N TYR A 534 16.15 1.97 27.23
CA TYR A 534 17.39 1.86 28.01
C TYR A 534 17.16 1.28 29.41
N ASP A 535 16.03 0.60 29.62
CA ASP A 535 15.62 0.02 30.91
C ASP A 535 15.59 1.08 32.03
N SER A 536 15.08 2.26 31.70
CA SER A 536 15.03 3.42 32.57
C SER A 536 13.66 4.09 32.52
N TYR A 537 13.40 4.97 33.48
CA TYR A 537 12.11 5.65 33.62
C TYR A 537 12.30 7.15 33.78
N ALA A 538 11.33 7.93 33.34
CA ALA A 538 11.34 9.37 33.53
C ALA A 538 11.24 9.71 35.03
N SER A 539 12.10 10.62 35.50
CA SER A 539 12.03 11.20 36.84
C SER A 539 12.03 12.73 36.75
N ASN A 540 11.51 13.39 37.80
CA ASN A 540 11.35 14.85 37.85
C ASN A 540 10.62 15.43 36.61
N VAL A 541 9.59 14.75 36.13
CA VAL A 541 8.78 15.19 34.98
C VAL A 541 8.10 16.51 35.32
N LYS A 542 8.31 17.53 34.49
CA LYS A 542 7.73 18.86 34.65
C LYS A 542 7.20 19.34 33.30
N TYR A 543 5.89 19.55 33.23
CA TYR A 543 5.25 20.21 32.11
C TYR A 543 5.14 21.72 32.36
N ASN A 544 5.51 22.53 31.37
CA ASN A 544 5.33 23.97 31.39
C ASN A 544 4.22 24.34 30.39
N ALA A 545 3.08 24.77 30.92
CA ALA A 545 1.91 25.15 30.12
C ALA A 545 2.07 26.47 29.34
N GLU A 546 3.01 27.35 29.73
CA GLU A 546 3.28 28.60 29.00
C GLU A 546 4.11 28.35 27.74
N THR A 547 5.06 27.40 27.82
CA THR A 547 5.96 27.06 26.70
C THR A 547 5.59 25.75 26.01
N PHE A 548 4.49 25.10 26.42
CA PHE A 548 4.02 23.80 25.96
C PHE A 548 5.15 22.77 25.80
N SER A 549 5.99 22.67 26.84
CA SER A 549 7.18 21.85 26.82
C SER A 549 7.27 20.97 28.06
N LEU A 550 7.73 19.74 27.87
CA LEU A 550 7.93 18.79 28.96
C LEU A 550 9.43 18.53 29.15
N GLU A 551 9.89 18.63 30.40
CA GLU A 551 11.25 18.29 30.80
C GLU A 551 11.25 17.07 31.72
N SER A 552 12.25 16.20 31.57
CA SER A 552 12.49 15.09 32.49
C SER A 552 13.98 14.78 32.60
N ASN A 553 14.34 14.03 33.63
CA ASN A 553 15.68 13.50 33.78
C ASN A 553 15.67 12.03 34.16
N SER A 554 16.77 11.35 33.90
CA SER A 554 16.98 9.97 34.28
C SER A 554 18.47 9.59 34.22
N LYS A 555 18.77 8.30 34.32
CA LYS A 555 20.10 7.74 34.10
C LYS A 555 20.09 6.62 33.08
N ILE A 556 21.16 6.52 32.29
CA ILE A 556 21.47 5.37 31.42
C ILE A 556 22.77 4.75 31.93
N GLY A 557 22.66 3.64 32.65
CA GLY A 557 23.77 3.17 33.50
C GLY A 557 24.13 4.24 34.53
N GLU A 558 25.39 4.67 34.55
CA GLU A 558 25.87 5.75 35.44
C GLU A 558 25.76 7.15 34.83
N LYS A 559 25.30 7.27 33.58
CA LYS A 559 25.31 8.53 32.84
C LYS A 559 24.02 9.30 33.05
N ASP A 560 24.14 10.57 33.42
CA ASP A 560 22.98 11.45 33.59
C ASP A 560 22.41 11.84 32.23
N ILE A 561 21.09 11.70 32.07
CA ILE A 561 20.37 12.13 30.88
C ILE A 561 19.25 13.10 31.24
N LYS A 562 19.11 14.15 30.45
CA LYS A 562 17.98 15.09 30.51
C LYS A 562 17.31 15.17 29.15
N LEU A 563 15.99 15.22 29.12
CA LEU A 563 15.19 15.36 27.91
C LEU A 563 14.30 16.59 28.00
N LYS A 564 14.07 17.24 26.86
CA LYS A 564 13.06 18.28 26.68
C LYS A 564 12.33 18.08 25.36
N SER A 565 11.01 18.14 25.36
CA SER A 565 10.20 18.02 24.14
C SER A 565 9.30 19.22 23.90
N PHE A 566 8.93 19.41 22.63
CA PHE A 566 8.02 20.44 22.14
C PHE A 566 7.13 19.84 21.05
N ILE A 567 5.86 20.26 20.99
CA ILE A 567 4.93 19.92 19.90
C ILE A 567 4.36 21.22 19.34
N HIS A 568 4.55 21.43 18.04
CA HIS A 568 4.07 22.61 17.32
C HIS A 568 3.31 22.21 16.05
N GLY A 569 2.00 22.05 16.17
CA GLY A 569 1.14 21.44 15.15
C GLY A 569 1.63 20.04 14.77
N SER A 570 2.07 19.88 13.53
CA SER A 570 2.64 18.62 13.01
C SER A 570 4.10 18.38 13.36
N ASP A 571 4.83 19.37 13.88
CA ASP A 571 6.26 19.26 14.17
C ASP A 571 6.50 18.81 15.62
N TYR A 572 7.12 17.64 15.79
CA TYR A 572 7.46 17.05 17.09
C TYR A 572 8.97 17.09 17.30
N TYR A 573 9.40 17.61 18.45
CA TYR A 573 10.80 17.78 18.80
C TYR A 573 11.15 17.04 20.08
N LEU A 574 12.25 16.29 20.06
CA LEU A 574 12.90 15.73 21.26
C LEU A 574 14.35 16.19 21.30
N LEU A 575 14.70 16.91 22.36
CA LEU A 575 16.06 17.34 22.68
C LEU A 575 16.57 16.51 23.85
N GLY A 576 17.85 16.17 23.84
CA GLY A 576 18.47 15.48 24.97
C GLY A 576 19.93 15.79 25.17
N THR A 577 20.36 15.67 26.42
CA THR A 577 21.76 15.82 26.83
C THR A 577 22.20 14.63 27.66
N VAL A 578 23.41 14.11 27.43
CA VAL A 578 24.01 13.02 28.20
C VAL A 578 25.33 13.50 28.80
N ASN A 579 25.49 13.36 30.12
CA ASN A 579 26.65 13.81 30.91
C ASN A 579 26.98 15.31 30.80
N ALA A 580 26.05 16.16 30.35
CA ALA A 580 26.25 17.60 30.28
C ALA A 580 26.16 18.24 31.67
N SER A 581 27.00 19.26 31.92
CA SER A 581 26.84 20.09 33.12
C SER A 581 25.49 20.80 33.11
N GLU A 582 24.95 21.13 34.29
CA GLU A 582 23.67 21.83 34.39
C GLU A 582 23.66 23.15 33.60
N LYS A 583 24.78 23.87 33.62
CA LYS A 583 24.98 25.10 32.84
C LYS A 583 24.82 24.86 31.33
N ASN A 584 25.49 23.85 30.78
CA ASN A 584 25.44 23.60 29.34
C ASN A 584 24.15 22.91 28.89
N ALA A 585 23.54 22.08 29.75
CA ALA A 585 22.21 21.53 29.50
C ALA A 585 21.16 22.66 29.40
N LEU A 586 21.17 23.60 30.35
CA LEU A 586 20.29 24.78 30.30
C LEU A 586 20.58 25.67 29.08
N ARG A 587 21.85 25.87 28.73
CA ARG A 587 22.22 26.60 27.50
C ARG A 587 21.61 25.95 26.27
N PHE A 588 21.76 24.64 26.12
CA PHE A 588 21.23 23.90 24.98
C PHE A 588 19.70 23.99 24.91
N PHE A 589 19.00 23.64 25.98
CA PHE A 589 17.53 23.64 26.00
C PHE A 589 16.92 25.04 25.82
N ASN A 590 17.52 26.08 26.42
CA ASN A 590 17.01 27.45 26.30
C ASN A 590 17.37 28.11 24.96
N SER A 591 18.30 27.53 24.19
CA SER A 591 18.66 28.03 22.86
C SER A 591 17.69 27.61 21.76
N PHE A 592 16.83 26.61 22.01
CA PHE A 592 15.84 26.17 21.05
C PHE A 592 14.81 27.27 20.81
N LYS A 593 14.60 27.60 19.54
CA LYS A 593 13.63 28.61 19.14
C LYS A 593 12.93 28.17 17.86
N GLN A 594 11.60 28.24 17.87
CA GLN A 594 10.80 28.10 16.66
C GLN A 594 11.09 29.27 15.71
N GLU A 595 11.32 28.97 14.44
CA GLU A 595 11.60 29.98 13.40
C GLU A 595 10.59 29.80 12.27
N PRO A 596 10.08 30.88 11.66
CA PRO A 596 9.14 30.76 10.55
C PRO A 596 9.79 30.03 9.37
N TYR A 597 9.01 29.19 8.70
CA TYR A 597 9.45 28.58 7.44
C TYR A 597 9.62 29.64 6.35
N ARG A 598 10.70 29.51 5.57
CA ARG A 598 11.07 30.37 4.45
C ARG A 598 10.81 29.62 3.16
N TYR A 599 10.11 30.27 2.24
CA TYR A 599 9.62 29.64 1.02
C TYR A 599 10.19 30.34 -0.21
N ASP A 600 10.90 29.59 -1.06
CA ASP A 600 11.48 30.07 -2.32
C ASP A 600 10.98 29.25 -3.52
N SER A 601 9.79 28.65 -3.42
CA SER A 601 9.21 27.80 -4.47
C SER A 601 8.03 28.44 -5.19
N ASN A 602 7.90 28.10 -6.47
CA ASN A 602 6.76 28.45 -7.30
C ASN A 602 5.54 27.58 -6.93
N LEU A 603 4.37 28.22 -6.87
CA LEU A 603 3.09 27.54 -6.85
C LEU A 603 2.65 27.21 -8.28
N LYS A 604 1.98 26.07 -8.45
CA LYS A 604 1.31 25.70 -9.70
C LYS A 604 -0.15 25.38 -9.44
N THR A 605 -1.02 25.81 -10.34
CA THR A 605 -2.43 25.43 -10.33
C THR A 605 -2.55 23.95 -10.72
N PHE A 606 -2.99 23.15 -9.76
CA PHE A 606 -3.50 21.80 -9.99
C PHE A 606 -4.99 21.90 -10.32
N GLN A 607 -5.41 21.15 -11.34
CA GLN A 607 -6.80 21.13 -11.79
C GLN A 607 -7.21 19.70 -12.11
N ASP A 608 -8.35 19.27 -11.58
CA ASP A 608 -8.99 18.02 -11.96
C ASP A 608 -10.37 18.30 -12.55
N THR A 609 -10.52 18.02 -13.84
CA THR A 609 -11.77 18.23 -14.60
C THR A 609 -12.85 17.20 -14.32
N VAL A 610 -12.50 16.03 -13.79
CA VAL A 610 -13.48 15.02 -13.36
C VAL A 610 -14.02 15.41 -12.00
N ALA A 611 -13.13 15.78 -11.07
CA ALA A 611 -13.47 16.28 -9.75
C ALA A 611 -14.00 17.71 -9.76
N LYS A 612 -13.94 18.43 -10.87
CA LYS A 612 -14.43 19.81 -11.06
C LYS A 612 -13.84 20.86 -10.10
N PHE A 613 -12.56 20.76 -9.74
CA PHE A 613 -11.89 21.79 -8.93
C PHE A 613 -10.52 22.19 -9.49
N LYS A 614 -10.02 23.32 -8.99
CA LYS A 614 -8.64 23.77 -9.10
C LYS A 614 -8.14 24.27 -7.74
N VAL A 615 -6.84 24.18 -7.52
CA VAL A 615 -6.15 24.61 -6.30
C VAL A 615 -4.69 24.92 -6.63
N GLU A 616 -4.07 25.88 -5.97
CA GLU A 616 -2.64 26.16 -6.09
C GLU A 616 -1.86 25.34 -5.07
N ILE A 617 -0.86 24.58 -5.55
CA ILE A 617 -0.01 23.72 -4.72
C ILE A 617 1.47 23.97 -5.02
N PRO A 618 2.38 23.74 -4.05
CA PRO A 618 3.82 23.82 -4.30
C PRO A 618 4.24 22.90 -5.43
N GLU A 619 4.97 23.40 -6.44
CA GLU A 619 5.42 22.56 -7.55
C GLU A 619 6.33 21.42 -7.07
N LYS A 620 7.36 21.79 -6.31
CA LYS A 620 8.32 20.86 -5.70
C LYS A 620 7.61 20.05 -4.60
N GLY A 621 7.65 18.71 -4.71
CA GLY A 621 6.97 17.77 -3.79
C GLY A 621 5.62 17.26 -4.32
N ASN A 622 4.92 18.03 -5.17
CA ASN A 622 3.64 17.61 -5.78
C ASN A 622 3.75 17.29 -7.26
N GLU A 623 4.99 17.18 -7.73
CA GLU A 623 5.33 16.86 -9.10
C GLU A 623 4.47 15.73 -9.64
N LYS A 624 4.54 14.55 -9.01
CA LYS A 624 3.83 13.35 -9.45
C LYS A 624 2.34 13.61 -9.73
N ILE A 625 1.66 14.39 -8.88
CA ILE A 625 0.23 14.74 -9.02
C ILE A 625 0.00 15.73 -10.18
N LEU A 626 0.85 16.75 -10.30
CA LEU A 626 0.82 17.72 -11.40
C LEU A 626 1.08 17.07 -12.78
N TRP A 627 1.85 15.98 -12.81
CA TRP A 627 2.11 15.19 -14.02
C TRP A 627 1.04 14.12 -14.29
N ALA A 628 0.53 13.43 -13.26
CA ALA A 628 -0.49 12.38 -13.40
C ALA A 628 -1.83 12.88 -13.98
N THR A 629 -2.20 14.14 -13.72
CA THR A 629 -3.44 14.74 -14.28
C THR A 629 -3.42 14.96 -15.79
N ARG A 630 -2.24 14.97 -16.41
CA ARG A 630 -2.11 15.07 -17.88
C ARG A 630 -2.41 13.75 -18.59
N ALA A 631 -2.75 12.73 -17.82
CA ALA A 631 -2.51 11.35 -18.15
C ALA A 631 -3.74 10.48 -17.77
N LYS A 632 -4.95 11.01 -17.95
CA LYS A 632 -6.15 10.21 -17.68
C LYS A 632 -6.34 9.14 -18.76
N PRO A 633 -6.55 7.87 -18.37
CA PRO A 633 -6.89 6.83 -19.32
C PRO A 633 -8.25 7.14 -19.95
N GLU A 634 -8.28 7.38 -21.26
CA GLU A 634 -9.49 7.17 -22.06
C GLU A 634 -9.75 5.66 -22.13
N ASN A 635 -10.43 5.10 -21.12
CA ASN A 635 -11.34 3.95 -21.25
C ASN A 635 -11.67 3.36 -19.88
N THR A 636 -12.82 3.73 -19.34
CA THR A 636 -13.74 2.77 -18.73
C THR A 636 -15.14 3.14 -19.22
N LYS A 637 -16.01 2.15 -19.45
CA LYS A 637 -17.44 2.43 -19.72
C LYS A 637 -17.96 3.30 -18.58
N ASN A 638 -18.27 4.56 -18.85
CA ASN A 638 -18.50 5.60 -17.83
C ASN A 638 -19.82 5.35 -17.07
N THR A 639 -19.83 4.53 -16.03
CA THR A 639 -21.00 4.33 -15.17
C THR A 639 -21.32 5.60 -14.38
N PHE A 640 -22.61 5.89 -14.15
CA PHE A 640 -23.07 7.06 -13.40
C PHE A 640 -23.06 6.81 -11.89
N ILE A 641 -22.01 6.14 -11.41
CA ILE A 641 -21.78 5.86 -9.99
C ILE A 641 -21.05 7.03 -9.30
N SER A 642 -20.93 6.97 -7.99
CA SER A 642 -20.16 7.94 -7.22
C SER A 642 -18.70 7.96 -7.69
N LYS A 643 -18.11 9.14 -7.72
CA LYS A 643 -16.67 9.30 -7.96
C LYS A 643 -16.05 9.90 -6.73
N ASN A 644 -15.30 9.09 -6.00
CA ASN A 644 -14.62 9.50 -4.79
C ASN A 644 -13.12 9.32 -5.01
N ASN A 645 -12.32 10.29 -4.59
CA ASN A 645 -10.87 10.14 -4.54
C ASN A 645 -10.29 11.12 -3.52
N GLN A 646 -9.05 10.87 -3.11
CA GLN A 646 -8.30 11.73 -2.23
C GLN A 646 -6.97 12.12 -2.88
N TYR A 647 -6.59 13.38 -2.69
CA TYR A 647 -5.26 13.90 -2.97
C TYR A 647 -4.59 14.29 -1.66
N SER A 648 -3.27 14.16 -1.59
CA SER A 648 -2.47 14.72 -0.50
C SER A 648 -1.42 15.62 -1.11
N PHE A 649 -1.46 16.90 -0.76
CA PHE A 649 -0.53 17.91 -1.27
C PHE A 649 0.54 18.18 -0.23
N GLN A 650 1.80 17.84 -0.56
CA GLN A 650 2.93 18.03 0.33
C GLN A 650 3.46 19.46 0.23
N THR A 651 3.63 20.11 1.37
CA THR A 651 4.32 21.40 1.50
C THR A 651 5.83 21.19 1.66
N LEU A 652 6.62 22.25 1.46
CA LEU A 652 8.09 22.16 1.63
C LEU A 652 8.56 21.96 3.07
N SER A 653 7.71 22.26 4.05
CA SER A 653 7.97 22.00 5.47
C SER A 653 7.69 20.54 5.86
N GLY A 654 7.17 19.74 4.92
CA GLY A 654 6.79 18.35 5.13
C GLY A 654 5.35 18.15 5.52
N LYS A 655 4.61 19.23 5.81
CA LYS A 655 3.20 19.19 6.17
C LYS A 655 2.35 18.84 4.96
N THR A 656 1.19 18.23 5.16
CA THR A 656 0.27 17.88 4.06
C THR A 656 -1.05 18.63 4.16
N VAL A 657 -1.63 18.92 3.00
CA VAL A 657 -3.03 19.30 2.84
C VAL A 657 -3.73 18.18 2.09
N ASP A 658 -4.63 17.49 2.77
CA ASP A 658 -5.43 16.43 2.18
C ASP A 658 -6.70 17.03 1.57
N LEU A 659 -7.05 16.61 0.35
CA LEU A 659 -8.28 16.97 -0.34
C LEU A 659 -9.02 15.70 -0.71
N GLU A 660 -10.12 15.45 -0.03
CA GLU A 660 -11.10 14.44 -0.42
C GLU A 660 -12.20 15.08 -1.26
N TYR A 661 -12.68 14.38 -2.28
CA TYR A 661 -13.91 14.75 -2.95
C TYR A 661 -14.82 13.54 -3.15
N SER A 662 -16.12 13.79 -3.15
CA SER A 662 -17.15 12.85 -3.54
C SER A 662 -18.12 13.53 -4.49
N ILE A 663 -18.21 13.02 -5.72
CA ILE A 663 -19.27 13.39 -6.66
C ILE A 663 -20.37 12.35 -6.53
N TYR A 664 -21.58 12.80 -6.22
CA TYR A 664 -22.73 11.93 -6.12
C TYR A 664 -23.11 11.36 -7.49
N PRO A 665 -23.67 10.14 -7.50
CA PRO A 665 -24.27 9.56 -8.69
C PRO A 665 -25.28 10.49 -9.36
N LYS A 666 -25.41 10.39 -10.69
CA LYS A 666 -26.32 11.25 -11.48
C LYS A 666 -27.77 11.24 -10.97
N TYR A 667 -28.23 10.08 -10.49
CA TYR A 667 -29.61 9.83 -10.04
C TYR A 667 -29.81 9.99 -8.53
N TYR A 668 -28.78 10.41 -7.79
CA TYR A 668 -28.87 10.62 -6.35
C TYR A 668 -29.78 11.83 -6.03
N ASN A 669 -30.70 11.66 -5.09
CA ASN A 669 -31.52 12.74 -4.56
C ASN A 669 -30.80 13.46 -3.42
N GLN A 670 -30.82 14.79 -3.45
CA GLN A 670 -30.11 15.59 -2.46
C GLN A 670 -30.83 15.57 -1.11
N THR A 671 -30.08 15.29 -0.04
CA THR A 671 -30.50 15.60 1.33
C THR A 671 -30.69 17.09 1.52
N SER A 672 -31.62 17.50 2.40
CA SER A 672 -31.79 18.91 2.76
C SER A 672 -30.50 19.52 3.30
N LEU A 673 -30.29 20.82 3.08
CA LEU A 673 -29.14 21.55 3.60
C LEU A 673 -28.99 21.39 5.11
N ASP A 674 -30.11 21.37 5.86
CA ASP A 674 -30.10 21.15 7.31
C ASP A 674 -29.60 19.74 7.70
N SER A 675 -29.97 18.72 6.93
CA SER A 675 -29.47 17.35 7.14
C SER A 675 -27.96 17.27 6.88
N ILE A 676 -27.49 17.98 5.85
CA ILE A 676 -26.07 18.07 5.52
C ILE A 676 -25.32 18.80 6.63
N LYS A 677 -25.80 19.98 7.07
CA LYS A 677 -25.21 20.73 8.19
C LYS A 677 -25.05 19.88 9.44
N LYS A 678 -26.11 19.16 9.84
CA LYS A 678 -26.07 18.29 11.02
C LYS A 678 -25.05 17.15 10.88
N LYS A 679 -24.95 16.54 9.69
CA LYS A 679 -23.94 15.50 9.41
C LYS A 679 -22.53 16.09 9.44
N LEU A 680 -22.30 17.24 8.82
CA LEU A 680 -21.00 17.91 8.78
C LEU A 680 -20.55 18.34 10.18
N GLU A 681 -21.42 18.96 10.98
CA GLU A 681 -21.09 19.31 12.36
C GLU A 681 -20.73 18.08 13.19
N SER A 682 -21.46 16.97 13.00
CA SER A 682 -21.12 15.72 13.67
C SER A 682 -19.79 15.14 13.21
N HIS A 683 -19.41 15.33 11.94
CA HIS A 683 -18.14 14.85 11.39
C HIS A 683 -16.96 15.70 11.90
N LEU A 684 -17.09 17.02 11.90
CA LEU A 684 -16.07 17.97 12.36
C LEU A 684 -15.75 17.81 13.86
N LEU A 685 -16.73 17.44 14.68
CA LEU A 685 -16.57 17.33 16.15
C LEU A 685 -16.36 15.89 16.66
N LYS A 686 -16.47 14.85 15.81
CA LYS A 686 -16.36 13.43 16.21
C LYS A 686 -15.26 12.67 15.45
N VAL A 687 -14.13 13.32 15.24
CA VAL A 687 -12.91 12.71 14.67
C VAL A 687 -12.28 11.81 15.75
N SER A 688 -12.42 10.49 15.86
CA SER A 688 -13.03 9.40 15.11
C SER A 688 -13.78 8.53 16.12
N LYS A 689 -15.04 8.17 15.90
CA LYS A 689 -15.55 6.98 16.61
C LYS A 689 -14.89 5.76 15.98
N GLN A 690 -14.17 5.01 16.80
CA GLN A 690 -13.62 3.68 16.56
C GLN A 690 -14.66 2.62 16.10
N GLU A 691 -15.90 3.01 15.80
CA GLU A 691 -16.95 2.13 15.28
C GLU A 691 -16.54 1.51 13.92
N ASP A 692 -15.73 2.20 13.11
CA ASP A 692 -15.21 1.65 11.84
C ASP A 692 -14.10 0.59 12.03
N LEU A 693 -13.48 0.49 13.21
CA LEU A 693 -12.47 -0.54 13.50
C LEU A 693 -13.11 -1.88 13.90
N ILE A 694 -14.37 -1.89 14.32
CA ILE A 694 -15.11 -3.13 14.61
C ILE A 694 -15.63 -3.75 13.31
N ASP A 695 -15.93 -2.92 12.30
CA ASP A 695 -16.25 -3.41 10.95
C ASP A 695 -15.00 -4.00 10.24
N TYR A 696 -13.79 -3.69 10.69
CA TYR A 696 -12.54 -4.33 10.23
C TYR A 696 -12.26 -5.71 10.85
N VAL A 697 -13.15 -6.23 11.71
CA VAL A 697 -13.11 -7.64 12.16
C VAL A 697 -13.76 -8.57 11.11
N GLU A 698 -14.24 -8.03 9.98
CA GLU A 698 -14.92 -8.81 8.92
C GLU A 698 -14.05 -9.85 8.19
N ASP A 699 -12.75 -10.01 8.48
CA ASP A 699 -11.89 -10.96 7.74
C ASP A 699 -11.23 -12.07 8.58
N TYR A 700 -11.48 -12.16 9.89
CA TYR A 700 -11.03 -13.30 10.70
C TYR A 700 -12.22 -14.08 11.26
N TYR A 701 -12.50 -15.25 10.69
CA TYR A 701 -13.41 -16.25 11.25
C TYR A 701 -12.87 -16.70 12.62
N THR A 702 -13.27 -16.02 13.70
CA THR A 702 -12.94 -16.45 15.07
C THR A 702 -13.89 -17.57 15.48
N GLU A 703 -13.38 -18.62 16.13
CA GLU A 703 -14.20 -19.74 16.64
C GLU A 703 -14.84 -19.44 18.00
N SER A 704 -14.53 -18.30 18.62
CA SER A 704 -15.07 -17.96 19.92
C SER A 704 -16.56 -17.64 19.83
N PRO A 705 -17.42 -18.26 20.66
CA PRO A 705 -18.84 -17.92 20.71
C PRO A 705 -19.11 -16.47 21.19
N LEU A 706 -18.09 -15.79 21.72
CA LEU A 706 -18.20 -14.43 22.24
C LEU A 706 -17.66 -13.35 21.28
N LEU A 707 -16.95 -13.75 20.22
CA LEU A 707 -16.46 -12.86 19.16
C LEU A 707 -17.10 -13.17 17.79
N ASN A 708 -17.64 -14.37 17.61
CA ASN A 708 -18.28 -14.82 16.37
C ASN A 708 -19.68 -14.20 16.18
N TYR A 709 -19.91 -13.59 15.01
CA TYR A 709 -21.16 -12.93 14.68
C TYR A 709 -22.39 -13.85 14.75
N ASP A 710 -22.28 -15.11 14.31
CA ASP A 710 -23.39 -16.07 14.29
C ASP A 710 -23.84 -16.39 15.72
N PHE A 711 -22.91 -16.56 16.67
CA PHE A 711 -23.28 -16.75 18.08
C PHE A 711 -23.82 -15.48 18.74
N LEU A 712 -23.25 -14.32 18.43
CA LEU A 712 -23.72 -13.03 18.95
C LEU A 712 -25.15 -12.70 18.52
N SER A 713 -25.65 -13.33 17.46
CA SER A 713 -27.04 -13.20 17.00
C SER A 713 -28.05 -14.10 17.76
N LYS A 714 -27.56 -15.18 18.41
CA LYS A 714 -28.39 -16.20 19.08
C LYS A 714 -28.87 -15.75 20.47
N LYS A 715 -30.00 -16.28 20.94
CA LYS A 715 -30.50 -15.97 22.29
C LYS A 715 -29.54 -16.46 23.37
N GLY A 716 -29.33 -15.61 24.38
CA GLY A 716 -28.52 -15.92 25.57
C GLY A 716 -27.08 -15.43 25.50
N ILE A 717 -26.62 -14.84 24.40
CA ILE A 717 -25.26 -14.31 24.22
C ILE A 717 -25.35 -12.84 23.80
N GLN A 718 -24.40 -12.00 24.23
CA GLN A 718 -24.34 -10.57 23.89
C GLN A 718 -22.89 -10.10 23.69
N LYS A 719 -22.72 -8.97 22.99
CA LYS A 719 -21.41 -8.30 22.84
C LYS A 719 -20.91 -7.76 24.19
N THR A 720 -19.59 -7.69 24.38
CA THR A 720 -18.98 -7.07 25.56
C THR A 720 -19.37 -5.60 25.69
N MET A 721 -19.56 -5.14 26.93
CA MET A 721 -19.88 -3.75 27.29
C MET A 721 -18.64 -2.87 27.54
N TRP A 722 -17.43 -3.40 27.34
CA TRP A 722 -16.17 -2.72 27.69
C TRP A 722 -16.06 -1.30 27.11
N THR A 723 -16.19 -1.15 25.79
CA THR A 723 -16.01 0.15 25.11
C THR A 723 -17.04 1.19 25.58
N GLU A 724 -18.31 0.80 25.68
CA GLU A 724 -19.39 1.69 26.13
C GLU A 724 -19.14 2.22 27.55
N LEU A 725 -18.58 1.38 28.43
CA LEU A 725 -18.36 1.71 29.83
C LEU A 725 -17.00 2.36 30.12
N THR A 726 -16.03 2.28 29.20
CA THR A 726 -14.67 2.83 29.37
C THR A 726 -14.37 4.08 28.56
N THR A 727 -15.24 4.52 27.63
CA THR A 727 -15.01 5.76 26.85
C THR A 727 -15.30 7.02 27.70
N ASP A 728 -14.35 7.96 27.84
CA ASP A 728 -14.60 9.25 28.50
C ASP A 728 -15.32 10.21 27.54
N LYS A 729 -16.37 10.88 28.01
CA LYS A 729 -17.14 11.85 27.22
C LYS A 729 -16.59 13.28 27.32
N LYS A 730 -15.58 13.54 28.15
CA LYS A 730 -15.03 14.89 28.41
C LYS A 730 -13.96 15.37 27.41
N ASP A 731 -13.29 14.48 26.68
CA ASP A 731 -12.23 14.82 25.71
C ASP A 731 -12.74 15.02 24.27
N SER A 732 -13.90 15.68 24.13
CA SER A 732 -14.48 15.98 22.81
C SER A 732 -13.80 17.16 22.13
N TYR A 733 -13.80 17.16 20.79
CA TYR A 733 -13.32 18.28 19.99
C TYR A 733 -14.22 19.52 20.17
N GLU A 734 -13.60 20.69 20.09
CA GLU A 734 -14.27 21.98 20.12
C GLU A 734 -13.89 22.81 18.90
N PHE A 735 -14.78 23.70 18.46
CA PHE A 735 -14.47 24.69 17.42
C PHE A 735 -13.58 25.79 18.00
N VAL A 736 -12.36 25.92 17.50
CA VAL A 736 -11.51 27.11 17.69
C VAL A 736 -12.06 28.27 16.86
N SER A 737 -12.46 27.99 15.62
CA SER A 737 -13.18 28.93 14.76
C SER A 737 -14.09 28.18 13.80
N LYS A 738 -15.18 28.83 13.37
CA LYS A 738 -16.11 28.31 12.36
C LYS A 738 -16.74 29.49 11.62
N THR A 739 -16.70 29.45 10.30
CA THR A 739 -17.41 30.38 9.43
C THR A 739 -18.17 29.61 8.35
N GLU A 740 -19.35 30.11 8.00
CA GLU A 740 -20.24 29.47 7.02
C GLU A 740 -20.68 30.49 5.98
N SER A 741 -20.77 30.08 4.72
CA SER A 741 -21.32 30.90 3.64
C SER A 741 -22.19 30.06 2.69
N TYR A 742 -23.22 30.69 2.11
CA TYR A 742 -24.10 30.05 1.14
C TYR A 742 -24.33 30.96 -0.06
N ASP A 743 -23.78 30.56 -1.20
CA ASP A 743 -24.04 31.17 -2.50
C ASP A 743 -25.30 30.52 -3.11
N LYS A 744 -26.42 31.25 -3.01
CA LYS A 744 -27.72 30.81 -3.52
C LYS A 744 -27.78 30.68 -5.04
N GLU A 745 -27.05 31.52 -5.77
CA GLU A 745 -27.10 31.52 -7.24
C GLU A 745 -26.46 30.27 -7.83
N ASN A 746 -25.38 29.80 -7.19
CA ASN A 746 -24.62 28.64 -7.63
C ASN A 746 -24.89 27.38 -6.78
N ASN A 747 -25.77 27.47 -5.78
CA ASN A 747 -26.07 26.42 -4.80
C ASN A 747 -24.81 25.85 -4.10
N VAL A 748 -23.88 26.73 -3.71
CA VAL A 748 -22.62 26.35 -3.06
C VAL A 748 -22.66 26.73 -1.59
N TYR A 749 -22.51 25.74 -0.72
CA TYR A 749 -22.38 25.91 0.72
C TYR A 749 -20.95 25.62 1.15
N THR A 750 -20.31 26.57 1.82
CA THR A 750 -18.93 26.45 2.28
C THR A 750 -18.86 26.58 3.79
N VAL A 751 -18.10 25.70 4.44
CA VAL A 751 -17.77 25.77 5.86
C VAL A 751 -16.26 25.77 6.01
N ASP A 752 -15.73 26.81 6.63
CA ASP A 752 -14.34 26.87 7.08
C ASP A 752 -14.34 26.71 8.59
N ALA A 753 -13.63 25.69 9.09
CA ALA A 753 -13.57 25.37 10.50
C ALA A 753 -12.14 25.04 10.95
N VAL A 754 -11.82 25.40 12.19
CA VAL A 754 -10.64 24.92 12.89
C VAL A 754 -11.14 24.24 14.16
N VAL A 755 -10.81 22.96 14.33
CA VAL A 755 -11.21 22.15 15.50
C VAL A 755 -9.99 21.68 16.28
N SER A 756 -10.10 21.60 17.60
CA SER A 756 -9.01 21.20 18.50
C SER A 756 -9.57 20.59 19.77
N LYS A 757 -8.73 19.85 20.51
CA LYS A 757 -8.99 19.53 21.91
C LYS A 757 -8.51 20.68 22.84
N PRO A 758 -9.10 20.85 24.04
CA PRO A 758 -8.68 21.89 24.99
C PRO A 758 -7.20 21.81 25.38
N ASN A 759 -6.70 20.60 25.64
CA ASN A 759 -5.33 20.29 26.09
C ASN A 759 -4.31 20.05 24.94
N SER A 760 -4.66 20.37 23.69
CA SER A 760 -3.75 20.23 22.55
C SER A 760 -3.23 21.58 22.05
N THR A 761 -1.97 21.61 21.60
CA THR A 761 -1.36 22.69 20.80
C THR A 761 -1.64 22.52 19.30
N SER A 762 -2.18 21.37 18.90
CA SER A 762 -2.47 21.07 17.50
C SER A 762 -3.96 21.27 17.21
N ALA A 763 -4.26 21.76 16.01
CA ALA A 763 -5.62 21.93 15.53
C ALA A 763 -5.76 21.38 14.11
N LEU A 764 -6.96 20.96 13.74
CA LEU A 764 -7.29 20.51 12.40
C LEU A 764 -8.02 21.64 11.66
N LYS A 765 -7.39 22.16 10.60
CA LYS A 765 -8.00 23.13 9.70
C LYS A 765 -8.77 22.40 8.61
N GLN A 766 -10.05 22.71 8.45
CA GLN A 766 -10.93 22.04 7.52
C GLN A 766 -11.72 23.05 6.67
N LYS A 767 -11.79 22.81 5.37
CA LYS A 767 -12.65 23.53 4.43
C LYS A 767 -13.54 22.54 3.72
N ILE A 768 -14.83 22.69 3.93
CA ILE A 768 -15.87 21.89 3.29
C ILE A 768 -16.54 22.73 2.23
N VAL A 769 -16.68 22.20 1.02
CA VAL A 769 -17.46 22.82 -0.05
C VAL A 769 -18.49 21.82 -0.56
N TYR A 770 -19.75 22.19 -0.48
CA TYR A 770 -20.88 21.39 -0.96
C TYR A 770 -21.60 22.12 -2.10
N THR A 771 -21.79 21.44 -3.22
CA THR A 771 -22.35 22.02 -4.46
C THR A 771 -23.70 21.42 -4.83
N GLY A 772 -24.29 20.60 -3.95
CA GLY A 772 -25.48 19.80 -4.21
C GLY A 772 -25.18 18.45 -4.86
N ASP A 773 -24.41 18.41 -5.95
CA ASP A 773 -24.03 17.14 -6.62
C ASP A 773 -22.68 16.60 -6.16
N SER A 774 -21.89 17.42 -5.44
CA SER A 774 -20.54 17.06 -5.01
C SER A 774 -20.21 17.68 -3.65
N TYR A 775 -19.32 17.01 -2.92
CA TYR A 775 -18.70 17.46 -1.67
C TYR A 775 -17.17 17.42 -1.80
N TYR A 776 -16.52 18.41 -1.21
CA TYR A 776 -15.06 18.53 -1.11
C TYR A 776 -14.68 18.80 0.34
N LEU A 777 -13.65 18.11 0.83
CA LEU A 777 -13.06 18.31 2.15
C LEU A 777 -11.57 18.54 2.00
N LEU A 778 -11.12 19.75 2.30
CA LEU A 778 -9.70 20.04 2.51
C LEU A 778 -9.43 19.95 4.00
N SER A 779 -8.37 19.24 4.40
CA SER A 779 -7.97 19.05 5.79
C SER A 779 -6.45 19.20 5.93
N ALA A 780 -5.99 19.86 6.99
CA ALA A 780 -4.57 19.96 7.34
C ALA A 780 -4.37 20.08 8.85
N LEU A 781 -3.36 19.41 9.39
CA LEU A 781 -2.93 19.57 10.77
C LEU A 781 -2.08 20.85 10.89
N ILE A 782 -2.50 21.76 11.75
CA ILE A 782 -1.88 23.07 11.98
C ILE A 782 -1.62 23.28 13.47
N ASP A 783 -0.87 24.34 13.79
CA ASP A 783 -0.81 24.81 15.17
C ASP A 783 -2.14 25.51 15.54
N LYS A 784 -2.56 25.35 16.81
CA LYS A 784 -3.74 26.01 17.36
C LYS A 784 -3.56 27.53 17.45
N ASP A 785 -2.34 28.00 17.66
CA ASP A 785 -1.95 29.39 17.51
C ASP A 785 -1.72 29.74 16.03
N LEU A 786 -2.73 30.39 15.46
CA LEU A 786 -2.81 30.68 14.02
C LEU A 786 -1.80 31.74 13.54
N GLU A 787 -1.10 32.45 14.43
CA GLU A 787 -0.10 33.45 14.02
C GLU A 787 1.12 32.80 13.32
N ASN A 788 1.38 31.52 13.60
CA ASN A 788 2.52 30.77 13.09
C ASN A 788 2.14 29.74 12.00
N GLU A 789 0.96 29.88 11.38
CA GLU A 789 0.51 28.97 10.34
C GLU A 789 1.47 28.92 9.13
N ASP A 790 1.67 27.73 8.57
CA ASP A 790 2.40 27.55 7.32
C ASP A 790 1.69 28.29 6.18
N LYS A 791 2.36 29.29 5.58
CA LYS A 791 1.77 30.13 4.54
C LYS A 791 1.34 29.34 3.30
N PHE A 792 1.93 28.18 3.03
CA PHE A 792 1.49 27.33 1.92
C PHE A 792 0.21 26.57 2.23
N ILE A 793 0.00 26.16 3.48
CA ILE A 793 -1.30 25.61 3.90
C ILE A 793 -2.37 26.67 3.64
N GLN A 794 -2.17 27.90 4.15
CA GLN A 794 -3.10 28.99 3.93
C GLN A 794 -3.37 29.26 2.44
N LYS A 795 -2.33 29.42 1.62
CA LYS A 795 -2.49 29.64 0.16
C LYS A 795 -3.19 28.48 -0.55
N THR A 796 -2.92 27.24 -0.16
CA THR A 796 -3.58 26.06 -0.75
C THR A 796 -5.08 26.08 -0.42
N PHE A 797 -5.44 26.36 0.84
CA PHE A 797 -6.84 26.51 1.25
C PHE A 797 -7.52 27.67 0.51
N ASP A 798 -6.89 28.85 0.46
CA ASP A 798 -7.48 30.07 -0.13
C ASP A 798 -7.65 29.97 -1.65
N SER A 799 -6.78 29.22 -2.33
CA SER A 799 -6.83 29.06 -3.79
C SER A 799 -7.81 28.00 -4.29
N PHE A 800 -8.41 27.20 -3.39
CA PHE A 800 -9.40 26.20 -3.78
C PHE A 800 -10.61 26.85 -4.46
N ALA A 801 -10.91 26.41 -5.67
CA ALA A 801 -12.04 26.91 -6.44
C ALA A 801 -12.67 25.82 -7.31
N LEU A 802 -13.98 25.89 -7.48
CA LEU A 802 -14.73 25.02 -8.38
C LEU A 802 -14.54 25.46 -9.85
N LEU A 803 -14.49 24.49 -10.77
CA LEU A 803 -14.39 24.73 -12.21
C LEU A 803 -15.74 25.08 -12.83
N ASP A 804 -16.79 24.35 -12.45
CA ASP A 804 -18.16 24.55 -12.91
C ASP A 804 -19.02 25.02 -11.73
N LYS A 805 -19.66 26.18 -11.87
CA LYS A 805 -20.62 26.71 -10.89
C LYS A 805 -22.08 26.53 -11.32
N LYS A 806 -22.35 25.69 -12.33
CA LYS A 806 -23.69 25.59 -12.93
C LYS A 806 -24.69 24.87 -12.01
N SER A 807 -25.91 25.42 -12.00
CA SER A 807 -27.08 24.87 -11.35
C SER A 807 -27.34 23.41 -11.77
N ILE A 808 -27.64 22.59 -10.76
CA ILE A 808 -28.10 21.21 -10.90
C ILE A 808 -29.42 21.22 -11.68
N SER A 809 -29.58 20.25 -12.59
CA SER A 809 -30.82 20.06 -13.34
C SER A 809 -32.00 19.84 -12.37
N ASP A 810 -33.00 20.72 -12.45
CA ASP A 810 -34.28 20.62 -11.73
C ASP A 810 -35.19 19.46 -12.21
N LYS A 811 -34.76 18.71 -13.25
CA LYS A 811 -35.50 17.51 -13.70
C LYS A 811 -35.62 16.47 -12.59
N ASP A 812 -36.79 15.87 -12.51
CA ASP A 812 -37.04 14.69 -11.69
C ASP A 812 -36.06 13.55 -12.05
N LYS A 813 -35.49 12.89 -11.03
CA LYS A 813 -34.42 11.89 -11.22
C LYS A 813 -34.90 10.64 -11.92
N LEU A 814 -36.16 10.22 -11.74
CA LEU A 814 -36.72 9.08 -12.45
C LEU A 814 -36.92 9.42 -13.94
N ASP A 815 -37.44 10.61 -14.24
CA ASP A 815 -37.62 11.04 -15.63
C ASP A 815 -36.27 11.10 -16.36
N LEU A 816 -35.23 11.62 -15.71
CA LEU A 816 -33.86 11.63 -16.24
C LEU A 816 -33.31 10.23 -16.47
N PHE A 817 -33.51 9.30 -15.52
CA PHE A 817 -33.09 7.90 -15.67
C PHE A 817 -33.78 7.22 -16.86
N ILE A 818 -35.10 7.41 -17.02
CA ILE A 818 -35.86 6.82 -18.12
C ILE A 818 -35.39 7.39 -19.47
N GLU A 819 -35.13 8.70 -19.54
CA GLU A 819 -34.57 9.36 -20.73
C GLU A 819 -33.22 8.74 -21.13
N ASP A 820 -32.30 8.59 -20.16
CA ASP A 820 -30.98 8.00 -20.40
C ASP A 820 -31.06 6.50 -20.76
N ALA A 821 -31.95 5.74 -20.13
CA ALA A 821 -32.16 4.33 -20.42
C ALA A 821 -32.73 4.11 -21.84
N LYS A 822 -33.53 5.05 -22.33
CA LYS A 822 -34.09 5.05 -23.71
C LYS A 822 -33.14 5.64 -24.76
N SER A 823 -31.94 6.06 -24.38
CA SER A 823 -30.96 6.65 -25.30
C SER A 823 -30.54 5.68 -26.40
N ASP A 824 -30.49 6.16 -27.65
CA ASP A 824 -29.94 5.43 -28.80
C ASP A 824 -28.41 5.23 -28.68
N LYS A 825 -27.75 5.97 -27.78
CA LYS A 825 -26.32 5.80 -27.50
C LYS A 825 -26.13 4.65 -26.51
N ASP A 826 -25.60 3.53 -26.99
CA ASP A 826 -25.34 2.33 -26.18
C ASP A 826 -24.54 2.64 -24.90
N THR A 827 -23.65 3.63 -24.92
CA THR A 827 -22.90 4.05 -23.73
C THR A 827 -23.79 4.70 -22.66
N ILE A 828 -24.71 5.59 -23.03
CA ILE A 828 -25.62 6.25 -22.08
C ILE A 828 -26.62 5.24 -21.51
N ARG A 829 -27.20 4.40 -22.38
CA ARG A 829 -28.10 3.31 -21.96
C ARG A 829 -27.40 2.36 -20.98
N TYR A 830 -26.20 1.89 -21.32
CA TYR A 830 -25.41 1.01 -20.45
C TYR A 830 -25.14 1.66 -19.10
N SER A 831 -24.68 2.92 -19.08
CA SER A 831 -24.39 3.67 -17.85
C SER A 831 -25.64 3.87 -17.00
N ALA A 832 -26.78 4.20 -17.59
CA ALA A 832 -28.04 4.35 -16.88
C ALA A 832 -28.46 3.05 -16.19
N LEU A 833 -28.56 1.97 -16.98
CA LEU A 833 -29.05 0.67 -16.49
C LEU A 833 -28.11 0.01 -15.48
N THR A 834 -26.81 0.28 -15.57
CA THR A 834 -25.83 -0.22 -14.58
C THR A 834 -25.83 0.62 -13.30
N SER A 835 -26.37 1.85 -13.33
CA SER A 835 -26.38 2.77 -12.18
C SER A 835 -27.75 2.88 -11.50
N VAL A 836 -28.67 1.95 -11.79
CA VAL A 836 -30.03 1.93 -11.22
C VAL A 836 -30.03 1.95 -9.71
N GLU A 837 -29.07 1.27 -9.06
CA GLU A 837 -29.00 1.21 -7.60
C GLU A 837 -28.95 2.59 -6.93
N GLN A 838 -28.47 3.60 -7.66
CA GLN A 838 -28.34 4.97 -7.19
C GLN A 838 -29.62 5.81 -7.32
N LEU A 839 -30.64 5.30 -8.03
CA LEU A 839 -31.92 5.97 -8.22
C LEU A 839 -32.83 5.79 -7.00
N GLU A 840 -33.34 6.86 -6.42
CA GLU A 840 -34.39 6.79 -5.40
C GLU A 840 -35.77 6.83 -6.06
N ILE A 841 -36.68 5.96 -5.60
CA ILE A 841 -38.05 5.85 -6.12
C ILE A 841 -39.01 6.03 -4.96
N THR A 842 -39.98 6.93 -5.13
CA THR A 842 -40.95 7.30 -4.10
C THR A 842 -42.38 6.96 -4.52
N LYS A 843 -43.36 7.22 -3.64
CA LYS A 843 -44.77 6.95 -3.92
C LYS A 843 -45.32 7.65 -5.17
N LYS A 844 -44.87 8.88 -5.45
CA LYS A 844 -45.29 9.64 -6.66
C LYS A 844 -44.83 8.99 -7.97
N ASP A 845 -43.82 8.12 -7.89
CA ASP A 845 -43.14 7.56 -9.05
C ASP A 845 -43.73 6.21 -9.50
N PHE A 846 -44.62 5.63 -8.69
CA PHE A 846 -45.15 4.27 -8.87
C PHE A 846 -45.74 4.02 -10.26
N GLU A 847 -46.61 4.89 -10.75
CA GLU A 847 -47.23 4.72 -12.07
C GLU A 847 -46.20 4.81 -13.20
N LYS A 848 -45.25 5.76 -13.10
CA LYS A 848 -44.20 5.93 -14.11
C LYS A 848 -43.26 4.74 -14.17
N ILE A 849 -42.79 4.24 -13.02
CA ILE A 849 -41.83 3.14 -13.01
C ILE A 849 -42.45 1.80 -13.42
N THR A 850 -43.70 1.55 -13.02
CA THR A 850 -44.42 0.32 -13.43
C THR A 850 -44.75 0.36 -14.93
N HIS A 851 -45.09 1.53 -15.48
CA HIS A 851 -45.23 1.71 -16.92
C HIS A 851 -43.89 1.50 -17.66
N PHE A 852 -42.78 2.00 -17.11
CA PHE A 852 -41.45 1.79 -17.69
C PHE A 852 -41.08 0.29 -17.74
N LEU A 853 -41.23 -0.44 -16.63
CA LEU A 853 -40.93 -1.88 -16.56
C LEU A 853 -41.80 -2.73 -17.50
N SER A 854 -43.02 -2.30 -17.79
CA SER A 854 -43.95 -3.04 -18.68
C SER A 854 -43.79 -2.70 -20.16
N SER A 855 -43.39 -1.47 -20.50
CA SER A 855 -43.28 -0.99 -21.88
C SER A 855 -41.86 -0.98 -22.45
N PHE A 856 -40.82 -1.02 -21.61
CA PHE A 856 -39.42 -0.95 -22.05
C PHE A 856 -38.84 -2.33 -22.39
N GLU A 857 -38.20 -2.44 -23.56
CA GLU A 857 -37.51 -3.66 -24.00
C GLU A 857 -36.09 -3.73 -23.43
N PHE A 858 -35.88 -4.60 -22.43
CA PHE A 858 -34.58 -4.86 -21.82
C PHE A 858 -33.79 -5.94 -22.60
N LYS A 859 -32.49 -5.73 -22.78
CA LYS A 859 -31.56 -6.74 -23.32
C LYS A 859 -31.31 -7.83 -22.27
N ASN A 860 -30.94 -9.04 -22.70
CA ASN A 860 -30.62 -10.14 -21.78
C ASN A 860 -29.51 -9.81 -20.76
N SER A 861 -28.58 -8.93 -21.10
CA SER A 861 -27.51 -8.44 -20.22
C SER A 861 -27.99 -7.44 -19.15
N GLU A 862 -29.22 -6.92 -19.24
CA GLU A 862 -29.72 -5.81 -18.43
C GLU A 862 -30.59 -6.28 -17.24
N ASN A 863 -30.63 -7.59 -16.93
CA ASN A 863 -31.47 -8.12 -15.84
C ASN A 863 -31.14 -7.51 -14.46
N ALA A 864 -29.90 -7.08 -14.24
CA ALA A 864 -29.51 -6.42 -13.00
C ALA A 864 -30.33 -5.14 -12.74
N ALA A 865 -30.59 -4.35 -13.79
CA ALA A 865 -31.42 -3.16 -13.73
C ALA A 865 -32.86 -3.50 -13.32
N ILE A 866 -33.43 -4.54 -13.93
CA ILE A 866 -34.80 -5.00 -13.63
C ILE A 866 -34.92 -5.41 -12.16
N LYS A 867 -33.98 -6.23 -11.68
CA LYS A 867 -33.94 -6.67 -10.27
C LYS A 867 -33.90 -5.49 -9.31
N SER A 868 -32.99 -4.53 -9.55
CA SER A 868 -32.83 -3.35 -8.71
C SER A 868 -34.07 -2.46 -8.71
N LEU A 869 -34.72 -2.24 -9.86
CA LEU A 869 -35.97 -1.48 -9.95
C LEU A 869 -37.12 -2.15 -9.18
N LEU A 870 -37.25 -3.47 -9.27
CA LEU A 870 -38.29 -4.23 -8.56
C LEU A 870 -38.08 -4.18 -7.03
N GLU A 871 -36.85 -4.39 -6.57
CA GLU A 871 -36.50 -4.27 -5.14
C GLU A 871 -36.78 -2.86 -4.61
N LYS A 872 -36.51 -1.82 -5.41
CA LYS A 872 -36.84 -0.42 -5.09
C LYS A 872 -38.34 -0.15 -4.98
N ILE A 873 -39.15 -0.71 -5.89
CA ILE A 873 -40.61 -0.64 -5.77
C ILE A 873 -41.08 -1.24 -4.45
N GLY A 874 -40.40 -2.27 -3.95
CA GLY A 874 -40.65 -2.88 -2.65
C GLY A 874 -40.48 -1.96 -1.43
N TYR A 875 -39.79 -0.82 -1.55
CA TYR A 875 -39.70 0.18 -0.47
C TYR A 875 -40.84 1.22 -0.50
N ILE A 876 -41.66 1.23 -1.54
CA ILE A 876 -42.77 2.19 -1.68
C ILE A 876 -43.92 1.77 -0.77
N ASN A 877 -44.36 2.65 0.13
CA ASN A 877 -45.54 2.41 0.97
C ASN A 877 -46.84 2.80 0.23
N ASP A 878 -47.37 1.88 -0.57
CA ASP A 878 -48.60 2.05 -1.36
C ASP A 878 -49.31 0.70 -1.59
N ASP A 879 -50.64 0.66 -1.41
CA ASP A 879 -51.45 -0.57 -1.51
C ASP A 879 -51.38 -1.24 -2.89
N ARG A 880 -50.98 -0.50 -3.94
CA ARG A 880 -50.84 -1.01 -5.31
C ARG A 880 -49.58 -1.85 -5.53
N VAL A 881 -48.60 -1.78 -4.63
CA VAL A 881 -47.28 -2.44 -4.79
C VAL A 881 -47.41 -3.96 -4.78
N ILE A 882 -48.09 -4.53 -3.78
CA ILE A 882 -48.23 -5.99 -3.64
C ILE A 882 -48.92 -6.62 -4.87
N PRO A 883 -50.09 -6.10 -5.34
CA PRO A 883 -50.72 -6.61 -6.56
C PRO A 883 -49.82 -6.51 -7.81
N TYR A 884 -49.06 -5.42 -7.96
CA TYR A 884 -48.15 -5.26 -9.09
C TYR A 884 -47.02 -6.30 -9.04
N LEU A 885 -46.35 -6.45 -7.90
CA LEU A 885 -45.27 -7.42 -7.71
C LEU A 885 -45.75 -8.87 -7.92
N GLU A 886 -46.96 -9.20 -7.46
CA GLU A 886 -47.62 -10.49 -7.74
C GLU A 886 -47.81 -10.70 -9.25
N SER A 887 -48.38 -9.72 -9.95
CA SER A 887 -48.61 -9.82 -11.39
C SER A 887 -47.31 -10.00 -12.18
N TYR A 888 -46.23 -9.33 -11.75
CA TYR A 888 -44.91 -9.43 -12.37
C TYR A 888 -44.26 -10.79 -12.10
N TYR A 889 -44.45 -11.34 -10.89
CA TYR A 889 -43.95 -12.68 -10.54
C TYR A 889 -44.55 -13.75 -11.46
N LYS A 890 -45.87 -13.66 -11.71
CA LYS A 890 -46.65 -14.63 -12.50
C LYS A 890 -46.52 -14.48 -14.01
N LYS A 891 -45.69 -13.55 -14.51
CA LYS A 891 -45.46 -13.35 -15.95
C LYS A 891 -44.79 -14.58 -16.57
N GLU A 892 -45.22 -14.98 -17.77
CA GLU A 892 -44.63 -16.11 -18.49
C GLU A 892 -43.12 -15.91 -18.73
N ASN A 893 -42.33 -16.98 -18.59
CA ASN A 893 -40.87 -17.00 -18.79
C ASN A 893 -40.07 -16.03 -17.88
N ASN A 894 -40.56 -15.73 -16.68
CA ASN A 894 -39.81 -14.90 -15.74
C ASN A 894 -38.57 -15.65 -15.21
N LYS A 895 -37.44 -14.95 -15.07
CA LYS A 895 -36.18 -15.57 -14.61
C LYS A 895 -36.21 -15.78 -13.09
N THR A 896 -35.65 -16.88 -12.61
CA THR A 896 -35.57 -17.20 -11.18
C THR A 896 -34.94 -16.08 -10.35
N THR A 897 -33.89 -15.45 -10.87
CA THR A 897 -33.23 -14.33 -10.17
C THR A 897 -34.12 -13.09 -10.03
N ILE A 898 -35.08 -12.88 -10.95
CA ILE A 898 -36.07 -11.81 -10.86
C ILE A 898 -37.15 -12.18 -9.84
N GLN A 899 -37.61 -13.43 -9.82
CA GLN A 899 -38.54 -13.93 -8.81
C GLN A 899 -38.01 -13.71 -7.39
N ILE A 900 -36.73 -14.03 -7.13
CA ILE A 900 -36.09 -13.76 -5.82
C ILE A 900 -36.09 -12.27 -5.48
N SER A 901 -35.76 -11.39 -6.42
CA SER A 901 -35.81 -9.93 -6.21
C SER A 901 -37.22 -9.43 -5.91
N ILE A 902 -38.25 -10.02 -6.50
CA ILE A 902 -39.66 -9.71 -6.18
C ILE A 902 -40.01 -10.14 -4.75
N LEU A 903 -39.55 -11.32 -4.31
CA LEU A 903 -39.78 -11.77 -2.94
C LEU A 903 -39.07 -10.86 -1.92
N LYS A 904 -37.85 -10.40 -2.23
CA LYS A 904 -37.16 -9.36 -1.44
C LYS A 904 -37.94 -8.04 -1.43
N ALA A 905 -38.47 -7.62 -2.59
CA ALA A 905 -39.31 -6.43 -2.70
C ALA A 905 -40.58 -6.53 -1.83
N LEU A 906 -41.24 -7.69 -1.80
CA LEU A 906 -42.39 -7.93 -0.93
C LEU A 906 -42.00 -7.93 0.56
N ALA A 907 -40.80 -8.43 0.91
CA ALA A 907 -40.30 -8.39 2.29
C ALA A 907 -39.99 -6.95 2.73
N ASN A 908 -39.51 -6.09 1.82
CA ASN A 908 -39.28 -4.67 2.08
C ASN A 908 -40.55 -3.87 2.40
N GLN A 909 -41.74 -4.39 2.07
CA GLN A 909 -43.01 -3.80 2.52
C GLN A 909 -43.22 -3.88 4.04
N LYS A 910 -42.43 -4.72 4.73
CA LYS A 910 -42.46 -4.93 6.18
C LYS A 910 -43.87 -5.06 6.76
N SER A 911 -44.69 -5.89 6.09
CA SER A 911 -46.11 -6.02 6.40
C SER A 911 -46.57 -7.48 6.33
N LYS A 912 -47.54 -7.84 7.18
CA LYS A 912 -48.15 -9.18 7.17
C LYS A 912 -48.73 -9.55 5.79
N ALA A 913 -49.31 -8.59 5.09
CA ALA A 913 -49.85 -8.80 3.75
C ALA A 913 -48.74 -9.18 2.74
N GLY A 914 -47.58 -8.52 2.82
CA GLY A 914 -46.40 -8.84 1.99
C GLY A 914 -45.91 -10.26 2.22
N TYR A 915 -45.74 -10.68 3.47
CA TYR A 915 -45.28 -12.04 3.80
C TYR A 915 -46.30 -13.13 3.46
N ARG A 916 -47.61 -12.88 3.64
CA ARG A 916 -48.64 -13.80 3.13
C ARG A 916 -48.55 -13.96 1.63
N LYS A 917 -48.32 -12.87 0.90
CA LYS A 917 -48.13 -12.92 -0.56
C LYS A 917 -46.86 -13.67 -0.95
N ILE A 918 -45.74 -13.47 -0.24
CA ILE A 918 -44.50 -14.26 -0.44
C ILE A 918 -44.82 -15.75 -0.36
N MET A 919 -45.55 -16.18 0.68
CA MET A 919 -45.91 -17.58 0.86
C MET A 919 -46.77 -18.11 -0.31
N GLU A 920 -47.78 -17.34 -0.74
CA GLU A 920 -48.62 -17.71 -1.90
C GLU A 920 -47.81 -17.83 -3.20
N LEU A 921 -46.82 -16.95 -3.41
CA LEU A 921 -45.98 -16.98 -4.61
C LEU A 921 -44.99 -18.14 -4.61
N LEU A 922 -44.42 -18.47 -3.45
CA LEU A 922 -43.58 -19.66 -3.29
C LEU A 922 -44.37 -20.96 -3.51
N GLU A 923 -45.66 -21.00 -3.13
CA GLU A 923 -46.58 -22.11 -3.43
C GLU A 923 -46.94 -22.19 -4.91
N TYR A 924 -47.02 -21.04 -5.59
CA TYR A 924 -47.36 -20.95 -7.02
C TYR A 924 -46.20 -21.41 -7.93
N ASP A 925 -44.99 -20.89 -7.70
CA ASP A 925 -43.79 -21.25 -8.45
C ASP A 925 -42.54 -21.01 -7.58
N LEU A 926 -41.86 -22.06 -7.15
CA LEU A 926 -40.74 -21.99 -6.21
C LEU A 926 -39.42 -21.68 -6.95
N PRO A 927 -38.76 -20.55 -6.69
CA PRO A 927 -37.54 -20.19 -7.41
C PRO A 927 -36.33 -21.01 -6.93
N LEU A 928 -35.70 -21.78 -7.83
CA LEU A 928 -34.51 -22.62 -7.55
C LEU A 928 -33.22 -21.99 -8.10
N THR A 929 -32.31 -21.56 -7.22
CA THR A 929 -31.05 -20.89 -7.58
C THR A 929 -29.88 -21.38 -6.72
N ASN A 930 -28.83 -20.59 -6.46
CA ASN A 930 -27.76 -20.98 -5.54
C ASN A 930 -28.11 -20.65 -4.08
N GLN A 931 -27.45 -21.34 -3.13
CA GLN A 931 -27.67 -21.15 -1.69
C GLN A 931 -27.46 -19.70 -1.26
N TYR A 932 -26.47 -19.01 -1.82
CA TYR A 932 -26.15 -17.62 -1.49
C TYR A 932 -27.33 -16.67 -1.75
N GLN A 933 -28.03 -16.81 -2.88
CA GLN A 933 -29.21 -15.99 -3.19
C GLN A 933 -30.40 -16.28 -2.27
N ILE A 934 -30.57 -17.54 -1.84
CA ILE A 934 -31.61 -17.91 -0.88
C ILE A 934 -31.27 -17.39 0.52
N ASN A 935 -30.04 -17.56 1.00
CA ASN A 935 -29.57 -16.96 2.26
C ASN A 935 -29.78 -15.44 2.24
N SER A 936 -29.45 -14.80 1.11
CA SER A 936 -29.69 -13.37 0.92
C SER A 936 -31.18 -13.01 1.00
N LEU A 937 -32.11 -13.84 0.53
CA LEU A 937 -33.55 -13.62 0.69
C LEU A 937 -34.00 -13.78 2.15
N PHE A 938 -33.56 -14.84 2.83
CA PHE A 938 -33.95 -15.11 4.22
C PHE A 938 -33.43 -14.06 5.20
N SER A 939 -32.27 -13.45 4.95
CA SER A 939 -31.80 -12.32 5.75
C SER A 939 -32.78 -11.12 5.74
N TYR A 940 -33.57 -10.92 4.68
CA TYR A 940 -34.66 -9.92 4.67
C TYR A 940 -35.82 -10.35 5.58
N PHE A 941 -36.09 -11.65 5.69
CA PHE A 941 -37.15 -12.17 6.55
C PHE A 941 -36.76 -12.06 8.03
N GLU A 942 -35.49 -12.31 8.33
CA GLU A 942 -34.91 -12.24 9.69
C GLU A 942 -34.87 -10.80 10.21
N LYS A 943 -34.57 -9.82 9.34
CA LYS A 943 -34.57 -8.38 9.69
C LYS A 943 -35.96 -7.83 10.06
N ASP A 944 -37.05 -8.50 9.67
CA ASP A 944 -38.43 -8.10 9.99
C ASP A 944 -39.23 -9.27 10.57
N ILE A 945 -38.67 -9.87 11.63
CA ILE A 945 -39.18 -11.08 12.25
C ILE A 945 -40.63 -10.98 12.74
N GLU A 946 -41.10 -9.78 13.13
CA GLU A 946 -42.44 -9.56 13.63
C GLU A 946 -43.54 -9.74 12.58
N ASN A 947 -43.25 -9.41 11.32
CA ASN A 947 -44.18 -9.65 10.22
C ASN A 947 -43.88 -10.97 9.50
N SER A 948 -42.61 -11.34 9.35
CA SER A 948 -42.20 -12.55 8.62
C SER A 948 -42.64 -13.85 9.27
N LYS A 949 -43.00 -13.83 10.57
CA LYS A 949 -43.63 -14.97 11.27
C LYS A 949 -44.89 -15.51 10.58
N GLU A 950 -45.55 -14.72 9.73
CA GLU A 950 -46.68 -15.16 8.90
C GLU A 950 -46.30 -16.27 7.89
N LEU A 951 -45.00 -16.37 7.52
CA LEU A 951 -44.48 -17.47 6.69
C LEU A 951 -44.55 -18.82 7.42
N TYR A 952 -44.51 -18.82 8.76
CA TYR A 952 -44.55 -20.04 9.56
C TYR A 952 -46.00 -20.47 9.90
N PRO A 953 -46.34 -21.77 9.78
CA PRO A 953 -45.47 -22.93 9.55
C PRO A 953 -45.27 -23.32 8.08
N LYS A 954 -45.98 -22.68 7.15
CA LYS A 954 -46.06 -23.12 5.75
C LYS A 954 -44.71 -23.14 5.04
N ILE A 955 -43.82 -22.19 5.32
CA ILE A 955 -42.48 -22.11 4.73
C ILE A 955 -41.66 -23.39 4.94
N PHE A 956 -41.97 -24.15 6.00
CA PHE A 956 -41.32 -25.40 6.33
C PHE A 956 -41.54 -26.51 5.29
N GLN A 957 -42.56 -26.39 4.42
CA GLN A 957 -42.77 -27.34 3.33
C GLN A 957 -41.60 -27.37 2.33
N PHE A 958 -40.77 -26.33 2.30
CA PHE A 958 -39.59 -26.23 1.44
C PHE A 958 -38.29 -26.70 2.10
N TYR A 959 -38.31 -27.17 3.35
CA TYR A 959 -37.08 -27.54 4.07
C TYR A 959 -36.31 -28.69 3.40
N THR A 960 -37.00 -29.58 2.66
CA THR A 960 -36.37 -30.69 1.95
C THR A 960 -35.68 -30.27 0.65
N ILE A 961 -35.86 -29.03 0.20
CA ILE A 961 -35.23 -28.47 -0.99
C ILE A 961 -33.81 -28.04 -0.62
N LYS A 962 -32.81 -28.58 -1.33
CA LYS A 962 -31.39 -28.41 -1.02
C LYS A 962 -31.01 -26.94 -0.79
N GLU A 963 -31.45 -26.06 -1.67
CA GLU A 963 -31.16 -24.62 -1.69
C GLU A 963 -31.85 -23.82 -0.56
N TYR A 964 -32.94 -24.35 0.01
CA TYR A 964 -33.74 -23.68 1.06
C TYR A 964 -33.52 -24.27 2.44
N LYS A 965 -32.99 -25.50 2.49
CA LYS A 965 -32.86 -26.31 3.70
C LYS A 965 -32.25 -25.53 4.86
N GLN A 966 -31.05 -24.97 4.67
CA GLN A 966 -30.34 -24.27 5.73
C GLN A 966 -31.08 -23.01 6.19
N SER A 967 -31.46 -22.14 5.26
CA SER A 967 -32.10 -20.86 5.57
C SER A 967 -33.47 -21.03 6.25
N VAL A 968 -34.23 -22.06 5.87
CA VAL A 968 -35.50 -22.40 6.54
C VAL A 968 -35.26 -22.83 8.00
N LEU A 969 -34.22 -23.63 8.25
CA LEU A 969 -33.87 -24.06 9.61
C LEU A 969 -33.43 -22.87 10.48
N GLU A 970 -32.53 -22.03 9.97
CA GLU A 970 -32.01 -20.83 10.66
C GLU A 970 -33.13 -19.84 10.99
N PHE A 971 -33.99 -19.53 10.02
CA PHE A 971 -35.13 -18.66 10.23
C PHE A 971 -36.13 -19.20 11.26
N CYS A 972 -36.42 -20.50 11.22
CA CYS A 972 -37.25 -21.13 12.23
C CYS A 972 -36.60 -21.09 13.62
N ASN A 973 -35.30 -21.36 13.73
CA ASN A 973 -34.56 -21.24 14.98
C ASN A 973 -34.66 -19.82 15.56
N LEU A 974 -34.46 -18.79 14.73
CA LEU A 974 -34.60 -17.39 15.15
C LEU A 974 -36.01 -17.08 15.69
N LEU A 975 -37.07 -17.57 15.03
CA LEU A 975 -38.46 -17.41 15.50
C LEU A 975 -38.68 -18.03 16.88
N PHE A 976 -38.07 -19.18 17.16
CA PHE A 976 -38.21 -19.86 18.45
C PHE A 976 -37.35 -19.21 19.54
N ASP A 977 -36.11 -18.83 19.21
CA ASP A 977 -35.23 -18.09 20.11
C ASP A 977 -35.91 -16.79 20.59
N LYS A 978 -36.52 -16.03 19.67
CA LYS A 978 -37.26 -14.80 20.00
C LYS A 978 -38.64 -15.03 20.63
N GLU A 979 -39.05 -16.28 20.90
CA GLU A 979 -40.35 -16.65 21.47
C GLU A 979 -41.57 -16.20 20.64
N ILE A 980 -41.38 -15.99 19.34
CA ILE A 980 -42.40 -15.47 18.43
C ILE A 980 -43.38 -16.56 17.98
N SER A 981 -42.94 -17.83 17.96
CA SER A 981 -43.74 -18.98 17.50
C SER A 981 -43.49 -20.25 18.32
N GLN A 982 -44.24 -21.32 18.03
CA GLN A 982 -44.14 -22.63 18.69
C GLN A 982 -43.90 -23.76 17.69
N ILE A 983 -43.01 -24.69 18.05
CA ILE A 983 -42.66 -25.87 17.24
C ILE A 983 -43.84 -26.80 16.93
N LYS A 984 -44.92 -26.75 17.74
CA LYS A 984 -46.05 -27.69 17.66
C LYS A 984 -46.67 -27.77 16.26
N LYS A 985 -46.61 -26.67 15.49
CA LYS A 985 -47.17 -26.57 14.15
C LYS A 985 -46.41 -27.38 13.08
N ILE A 986 -45.17 -27.79 13.34
CA ILE A 986 -44.34 -28.63 12.44
C ILE A 986 -44.05 -30.02 13.01
N ASN A 987 -44.85 -30.49 13.98
CA ASN A 987 -44.72 -31.83 14.60
C ASN A 987 -44.75 -32.99 13.58
N SER A 988 -45.44 -32.82 12.45
CA SER A 988 -45.46 -33.80 11.35
C SER A 988 -44.07 -34.06 10.76
N HIS A 989 -43.16 -33.09 10.81
CA HIS A 989 -41.80 -33.20 10.26
C HIS A 989 -40.77 -33.74 11.26
N LYS A 990 -41.14 -33.95 12.53
CA LYS A 990 -40.22 -34.36 13.61
C LYS A 990 -39.37 -35.57 13.24
N LYS A 991 -39.96 -36.61 12.65
CA LYS A 991 -39.22 -37.83 12.27
C LYS A 991 -38.18 -37.56 11.18
N ALA A 992 -38.49 -36.70 10.21
CA ALA A 992 -37.59 -36.35 9.12
C ALA A 992 -36.42 -35.50 9.62
N LEU A 993 -36.68 -34.52 10.49
CA LEU A 993 -35.64 -33.71 11.13
C LEU A 993 -34.67 -34.53 11.97
N ILE A 994 -35.20 -35.51 12.72
CA ILE A 994 -34.35 -36.46 13.48
C ILE A 994 -33.48 -37.29 12.52
N ALA A 995 -34.02 -37.72 11.38
CA ALA A 995 -33.26 -38.51 10.40
C ALA A 995 -32.14 -37.68 9.75
N ASP A 996 -32.44 -36.44 9.35
CA ASP A 996 -31.44 -35.54 8.76
C ASP A 996 -30.36 -35.15 9.75
N ALA A 997 -30.74 -34.81 10.99
CA ALA A 997 -29.78 -34.50 12.04
C ALA A 997 -28.89 -35.70 12.38
N LYS A 998 -29.43 -36.94 12.37
CA LYS A 998 -28.64 -38.17 12.49
C LYS A 998 -27.67 -38.36 11.31
N MET A 999 -28.03 -37.91 10.10
CA MET A 999 -27.15 -37.96 8.94
C MET A 999 -26.01 -36.94 9.05
N GLU A 1000 -26.29 -35.71 9.46
CA GLU A 1000 -25.24 -34.70 9.69
C GLU A 1000 -24.30 -35.12 10.83
N TYR A 1001 -24.85 -35.66 11.93
CA TYR A 1001 -24.05 -36.29 12.98
C TYR A 1001 -23.12 -37.38 12.43
N LYS A 1002 -23.61 -38.26 11.56
CA LYS A 1002 -22.79 -39.32 10.95
C LYS A 1002 -21.71 -38.77 10.03
N ARG A 1003 -21.99 -37.69 9.30
CA ARG A 1003 -20.98 -37.01 8.46
C ARG A 1003 -19.87 -36.47 9.33
N LEU A 1004 -20.20 -35.71 10.37
CA LEU A 1004 -19.22 -35.18 11.32
C LEU A 1004 -18.43 -36.29 12.02
N LEU A 1005 -19.09 -37.38 12.44
CA LEU A 1005 -18.43 -38.54 13.03
C LEU A 1005 -17.45 -39.20 12.04
N SER A 1006 -17.87 -39.43 10.80
CA SER A 1006 -17.02 -40.02 9.77
C SER A 1006 -15.83 -39.12 9.45
N THR A 1007 -16.05 -37.81 9.40
CA THR A 1007 -15.00 -36.84 9.17
C THR A 1007 -14.00 -36.87 10.32
N LYS A 1008 -14.44 -36.84 11.58
CA LYS A 1008 -13.57 -36.98 12.77
C LYS A 1008 -12.76 -38.29 12.75
N GLN A 1009 -13.37 -39.39 12.31
CA GLN A 1009 -12.71 -40.71 12.23
C GLN A 1009 -11.65 -40.82 11.11
N ASN A 1010 -11.64 -39.92 10.14
CA ASN A 1010 -10.70 -39.95 9.01
C ASN A 1010 -9.38 -39.21 9.28
N TYR A 1011 -9.24 -38.54 10.43
CA TYR A 1011 -8.00 -37.86 10.84
C TYR A 1011 -7.22 -38.72 11.84
N SER A 1012 -5.88 -38.68 11.75
CA SER A 1012 -5.00 -39.34 12.72
C SER A 1012 -4.95 -38.59 14.06
N GLU A 1013 -4.56 -39.25 15.15
CA GLU A 1013 -4.37 -38.60 16.48
C GLU A 1013 -3.32 -37.47 16.43
N GLU A 1014 -2.38 -37.50 15.49
CA GLU A 1014 -1.38 -36.44 15.27
C GLU A 1014 -1.94 -35.26 14.45
N GLU A 1015 -3.02 -35.46 13.70
CA GLU A 1015 -3.74 -34.44 12.91
C GLU A 1015 -5.00 -33.92 13.64
N GLU A 1016 -5.35 -34.46 14.81
CA GLU A 1016 -6.52 -34.06 15.62
C GLU A 1016 -6.44 -32.59 16.09
N GLU A 1017 -5.23 -32.05 16.24
CA GLU A 1017 -4.99 -30.65 16.61
C GLU A 1017 -5.12 -29.71 15.40
N ASP A 1018 -4.71 -30.15 14.20
CA ASP A 1018 -4.99 -29.42 12.95
C ASP A 1018 -6.46 -29.59 12.52
N PHE A 1019 -7.13 -30.67 12.93
CA PHE A 1019 -8.56 -30.88 12.78
C PHE A 1019 -9.40 -29.85 13.57
N GLN A 1020 -8.95 -29.43 14.74
CA GLN A 1020 -9.59 -28.34 15.51
C GLN A 1020 -9.29 -26.95 14.93
N ASN A 1021 -8.11 -26.73 14.34
CA ASN A 1021 -7.68 -25.41 13.86
C ASN A 1021 -8.01 -25.12 12.37
N THR A 1022 -8.36 -26.14 11.58
CA THR A 1022 -8.52 -26.02 10.10
C THR A 1022 -9.95 -26.29 9.61
N PHE A 1023 -10.88 -26.72 10.48
CA PHE A 1023 -12.18 -27.27 10.05
C PHE A 1023 -13.39 -26.36 10.39
N ASP A 1024 -13.63 -25.40 9.49
CA ASP A 1024 -14.81 -24.55 9.29
C ASP A 1024 -15.97 -24.64 10.33
N ALA A 1025 -16.21 -23.52 11.04
CA ALA A 1025 -17.50 -23.21 11.68
C ALA A 1025 -18.70 -23.46 10.73
N MET A 1026 -18.47 -23.33 9.42
CA MET A 1026 -19.45 -23.61 8.36
C MET A 1026 -19.91 -25.08 8.33
N GLN A 1027 -19.05 -26.07 8.62
CA GLN A 1027 -19.44 -27.51 8.56
C GLN A 1027 -20.11 -28.01 9.84
N THR A 1028 -19.81 -27.40 11.00
CA THR A 1028 -20.45 -27.74 12.27
C THR A 1028 -21.77 -26.97 12.49
N SER A 1029 -21.98 -25.87 11.76
CA SER A 1029 -23.20 -25.06 11.80
C SER A 1029 -24.48 -25.85 11.48
N GLU A 1030 -24.44 -26.79 10.51
CA GLU A 1030 -25.63 -27.54 10.09
C GLU A 1030 -26.20 -28.40 11.23
N LEU A 1031 -25.35 -29.19 11.90
CA LEU A 1031 -25.78 -30.00 13.03
C LEU A 1031 -26.23 -29.11 14.21
N ALA A 1032 -25.50 -28.03 14.49
CA ALA A 1032 -25.87 -27.06 15.52
C ALA A 1032 -27.29 -26.49 15.29
N ASN A 1033 -27.61 -26.10 14.06
CA ASN A 1033 -28.94 -25.61 13.67
C ASN A 1033 -30.02 -26.69 13.86
N TYR A 1034 -29.73 -27.95 13.53
CA TYR A 1034 -30.66 -29.06 13.79
C TYR A 1034 -30.91 -29.30 15.27
N LEU A 1035 -29.86 -29.28 16.10
CA LEU A 1035 -29.98 -29.47 17.54
C LEU A 1035 -30.80 -28.34 18.16
N ALA A 1036 -30.51 -27.08 17.80
CA ALA A 1036 -31.29 -25.91 18.22
C ALA A 1036 -32.77 -26.08 17.89
N LEU A 1037 -33.10 -26.49 16.65
CA LEU A 1037 -34.47 -26.71 16.24
C LEU A 1037 -35.14 -27.85 17.02
N LEU A 1038 -34.46 -28.99 17.12
CA LEU A 1038 -34.98 -30.20 17.75
C LEU A 1038 -35.24 -30.00 19.26
N SER A 1039 -34.47 -29.13 19.90
CA SER A 1039 -34.58 -28.81 21.33
C SER A 1039 -35.95 -28.27 21.73
N ASN A 1040 -36.67 -27.66 20.79
CA ASN A 1040 -37.99 -27.07 21.00
C ASN A 1040 -39.11 -28.13 21.07
N PHE A 1041 -38.89 -29.36 20.57
CA PHE A 1041 -39.89 -30.44 20.67
C PHE A 1041 -40.05 -30.97 22.11
N LYS A 1042 -41.23 -31.55 22.40
CA LYS A 1042 -41.45 -32.34 23.61
C LYS A 1042 -40.50 -33.54 23.65
N GLU A 1043 -40.16 -33.98 24.86
CA GLU A 1043 -39.28 -35.11 25.17
C GLU A 1043 -39.47 -36.30 24.22
N ASP A 1044 -38.37 -36.77 23.65
CA ASP A 1044 -38.32 -37.86 22.67
C ASP A 1044 -36.99 -38.59 22.80
N LYS A 1045 -37.05 -39.88 23.09
CA LYS A 1045 -35.85 -40.71 23.29
C LYS A 1045 -34.87 -40.63 22.11
N ASN A 1046 -35.34 -40.40 20.88
CA ASN A 1046 -34.45 -40.28 19.71
C ASN A 1046 -33.74 -38.94 19.63
N ILE A 1047 -34.37 -37.87 20.12
CA ILE A 1047 -33.75 -36.56 20.23
C ILE A 1047 -32.73 -36.60 21.36
N ASP A 1048 -33.10 -37.15 22.52
CA ASP A 1048 -32.20 -37.28 23.67
C ASP A 1048 -30.97 -38.14 23.33
N ASP A 1049 -31.16 -39.26 22.61
CA ASP A 1049 -30.07 -40.08 22.07
C ASP A 1049 -29.16 -39.31 21.11
N LEU A 1050 -29.72 -38.48 20.23
CA LEU A 1050 -28.94 -37.66 19.31
C LEU A 1050 -28.16 -36.55 20.02
N PHE A 1051 -28.76 -35.88 21.00
CA PHE A 1051 -28.07 -34.90 21.85
C PHE A 1051 -26.93 -35.55 22.60
N SER A 1052 -27.16 -36.71 23.24
CA SER A 1052 -26.12 -37.45 23.96
C SER A 1052 -24.98 -37.91 23.03
N LYS A 1053 -25.30 -38.35 21.80
CA LYS A 1053 -24.30 -38.73 20.80
C LYS A 1053 -23.50 -37.53 20.29
N SER A 1054 -24.18 -36.42 19.99
CA SER A 1054 -23.55 -35.20 19.49
C SER A 1054 -22.65 -34.57 20.54
N ASP A 1055 -23.05 -34.61 21.81
CA ASP A 1055 -22.23 -34.14 22.93
C ASP A 1055 -20.94 -34.98 23.07
N LYS A 1056 -21.03 -36.29 22.85
CA LYS A 1056 -19.87 -37.22 22.83
C LYS A 1056 -18.95 -37.08 21.62
N LEU A 1057 -19.31 -36.27 20.61
CA LEU A 1057 -18.37 -35.96 19.52
C LEU A 1057 -17.19 -35.11 20.01
N ASP A 1058 -17.34 -34.42 21.14
CA ASP A 1058 -16.30 -33.59 21.75
C ASP A 1058 -15.74 -32.56 20.74
N ILE A 1059 -16.66 -31.74 20.21
CA ILE A 1059 -16.40 -30.67 19.24
C ILE A 1059 -16.88 -29.36 19.89
N SER A 1060 -15.95 -28.44 20.16
CA SER A 1060 -16.20 -27.20 20.92
C SER A 1060 -17.46 -26.45 20.46
N HIS A 1061 -17.59 -26.18 19.16
CA HIS A 1061 -18.76 -25.49 18.59
C HIS A 1061 -20.11 -26.19 18.91
N ILE A 1062 -20.17 -27.54 18.79
CA ILE A 1062 -21.39 -28.32 19.05
C ILE A 1062 -21.70 -28.38 20.55
N ASN A 1063 -20.69 -28.63 21.39
CA ASN A 1063 -20.90 -28.68 22.84
C ASN A 1063 -21.34 -27.32 23.41
N ASN A 1064 -20.76 -26.22 22.91
CA ASN A 1064 -21.16 -24.86 23.28
C ASN A 1064 -22.60 -24.55 22.86
N GLU A 1065 -23.02 -24.98 21.66
CA GLU A 1065 -24.42 -24.84 21.23
C GLU A 1065 -25.38 -25.68 22.09
N ILE A 1066 -25.04 -26.94 22.39
CA ILE A 1066 -25.85 -27.79 23.29
C ILE A 1066 -25.99 -27.15 24.68
N LEU A 1067 -24.90 -26.57 25.20
CA LEU A 1067 -24.90 -25.87 26.48
C LEU A 1067 -25.86 -24.67 26.45
N ARG A 1068 -25.72 -23.79 25.44
CA ARG A 1068 -26.62 -22.65 25.22
C ARG A 1068 -28.08 -23.09 25.18
N ILE A 1069 -28.39 -24.11 24.37
CA ILE A 1069 -29.73 -24.68 24.22
C ILE A 1069 -30.32 -25.11 25.58
N LYS A 1070 -29.54 -25.83 26.41
CA LYS A 1070 -30.00 -26.27 27.74
C LYS A 1070 -30.33 -25.09 28.65
N VAL A 1071 -29.52 -24.04 28.66
CA VAL A 1071 -29.76 -22.83 29.48
C VAL A 1071 -31.00 -22.08 29.01
N VAL A 1072 -31.07 -21.77 27.71
CA VAL A 1072 -32.13 -20.96 27.11
C VAL A 1072 -33.50 -21.64 27.24
N ASN A 1073 -33.55 -22.96 27.15
CA ASN A 1073 -34.78 -23.74 27.25
C ASN A 1073 -35.15 -24.18 28.68
N ASN A 1074 -34.43 -23.73 29.72
CA ASN A 1074 -34.64 -24.16 31.11
C ASN A 1074 -34.54 -25.70 31.31
N LYS A 1075 -33.70 -26.38 30.52
CA LYS A 1075 -33.47 -27.84 30.60
C LYS A 1075 -32.15 -28.21 31.28
N LEU A 1076 -31.38 -27.22 31.72
CA LEU A 1076 -30.15 -27.43 32.48
C LEU A 1076 -30.47 -27.98 33.87
N THR A 1077 -29.89 -29.13 34.22
CA THR A 1077 -29.98 -29.69 35.58
C THR A 1077 -28.94 -29.07 36.52
N ASP A 1078 -29.19 -29.12 37.83
CA ASP A 1078 -28.24 -28.63 38.84
C ASP A 1078 -26.87 -29.32 38.75
N SER A 1079 -26.83 -30.60 38.32
CA SER A 1079 -25.58 -31.34 38.13
C SER A 1079 -24.81 -30.83 36.93
N GLU A 1080 -25.48 -30.61 35.80
CA GLU A 1080 -24.85 -30.08 34.57
C GLU A 1080 -24.42 -28.63 34.74
N GLU A 1081 -25.18 -27.81 35.48
CA GLU A 1081 -24.75 -26.45 35.81
C GLU A 1081 -23.45 -26.47 36.62
N LYS A 1082 -23.38 -27.31 37.67
CA LYS A 1082 -22.18 -27.49 38.47
C LYS A 1082 -21.01 -28.02 37.65
N GLU A 1083 -21.24 -28.98 36.76
CA GLU A 1083 -20.22 -29.55 35.88
C GLU A 1083 -19.69 -28.50 34.88
N ALA A 1084 -20.57 -27.73 34.24
CA ALA A 1084 -20.18 -26.69 33.29
C ALA A 1084 -19.46 -25.52 33.98
N LEU A 1085 -19.88 -25.13 35.19
CA LEU A 1085 -19.19 -24.13 36.01
C LEU A 1085 -17.86 -24.67 36.56
N ALA A 1086 -17.71 -25.99 36.75
CA ALA A 1086 -16.45 -26.60 37.15
C ALA A 1086 -15.45 -26.71 35.98
N ASN A 1087 -15.90 -26.88 34.74
CA ASN A 1087 -15.04 -27.01 33.56
C ASN A 1087 -14.53 -25.65 33.02
N PRO A 1088 -13.21 -25.38 33.04
CA PRO A 1088 -12.64 -24.12 32.55
C PRO A 1088 -12.96 -23.77 31.09
N GLU A 1089 -13.15 -24.74 30.20
CA GLU A 1089 -13.47 -24.50 28.78
C GLU A 1089 -14.92 -24.03 28.57
N LYS A 1090 -15.81 -24.28 29.54
CA LYS A 1090 -17.26 -24.01 29.43
C LYS A 1090 -17.75 -22.98 30.44
N ARG A 1091 -17.02 -22.79 31.54
CA ARG A 1091 -17.42 -21.98 32.70
C ARG A 1091 -17.79 -20.56 32.33
N PHE A 1092 -16.92 -19.83 31.62
CA PHE A 1092 -17.19 -18.43 31.28
C PHE A 1092 -18.38 -18.28 30.34
N LEU A 1093 -18.51 -19.15 29.33
CA LEU A 1093 -19.71 -19.18 28.48
C LEU A 1093 -20.98 -19.45 29.30
N MET A 1094 -20.94 -20.43 30.23
CA MET A 1094 -22.05 -20.69 31.16
C MET A 1094 -22.38 -19.45 32.00
N MET A 1095 -21.38 -18.75 32.52
CA MET A 1095 -21.59 -17.52 33.30
C MET A 1095 -22.25 -16.42 32.46
N GLN A 1096 -21.80 -16.22 31.22
CA GLN A 1096 -22.43 -15.28 30.27
C GLN A 1096 -23.91 -15.64 30.03
N LEU A 1097 -24.19 -16.91 29.74
CA LEU A 1097 -25.56 -17.40 29.49
C LEU A 1097 -26.48 -17.18 30.70
N LEU A 1098 -25.97 -17.44 31.91
CA LEU A 1098 -26.74 -17.28 33.13
C LEU A 1098 -26.94 -15.81 33.52
N LEU A 1099 -25.97 -14.93 33.27
CA LEU A 1099 -26.09 -13.48 33.47
C LEU A 1099 -27.08 -12.86 32.49
N ASN A 1100 -27.06 -13.28 31.23
CA ASN A 1100 -28.02 -12.81 30.24
C ASN A 1100 -29.47 -13.24 30.58
N LYS A 1101 -29.63 -14.34 31.32
CA LYS A 1101 -30.92 -14.78 31.87
C LYS A 1101 -31.31 -14.05 33.15
N ASN A 1102 -30.35 -13.80 34.04
CA ASN A 1102 -30.54 -13.06 35.29
C ASN A 1102 -29.33 -12.14 35.54
N PRO A 1103 -29.41 -10.85 35.16
CA PRO A 1103 -28.28 -9.92 35.28
C PRO A 1103 -27.78 -9.70 36.72
N LYS A 1104 -28.57 -10.09 37.74
CA LYS A 1104 -28.20 -9.99 39.15
C LYS A 1104 -27.59 -11.27 39.72
N ARG A 1105 -27.31 -12.29 38.88
CA ARG A 1105 -26.75 -13.56 39.33
C ARG A 1105 -25.30 -13.36 39.79
N GLU A 1106 -24.98 -13.84 40.99
CA GLU A 1106 -23.63 -13.76 41.57
C GLU A 1106 -22.94 -15.13 41.50
N PHE A 1107 -21.61 -15.14 41.34
CA PHE A 1107 -20.78 -16.35 41.27
C PHE A 1107 -19.74 -16.42 42.41
N LYS A 1108 -20.16 -16.10 43.64
CA LYS A 1108 -19.30 -15.92 44.84
C LYS A 1108 -18.39 -17.10 45.23
N ASN A 1109 -18.60 -18.29 44.65
CA ASN A 1109 -17.85 -19.51 44.99
C ASN A 1109 -16.77 -19.85 43.97
N ILE A 1110 -16.57 -19.02 42.94
CA ILE A 1110 -15.54 -19.22 41.92
C ILE A 1110 -14.53 -18.08 42.06
N PRO A 1111 -13.23 -18.37 42.28
CA PRO A 1111 -12.20 -17.35 42.34
C PRO A 1111 -12.11 -16.53 41.05
N ASP A 1112 -11.77 -15.24 41.16
CA ASP A 1112 -11.69 -14.36 40.00
C ASP A 1112 -10.63 -14.82 38.98
N GLU A 1113 -9.52 -15.41 39.44
CA GLU A 1113 -8.47 -15.96 38.56
C GLU A 1113 -9.00 -17.13 37.72
N GLU A 1114 -9.88 -17.95 38.31
CA GLU A 1114 -10.52 -19.08 37.65
C GLU A 1114 -11.56 -18.63 36.62
N ILE A 1115 -12.21 -17.50 36.87
CA ILE A 1115 -13.11 -16.84 35.91
C ILE A 1115 -12.29 -16.28 34.75
N ALA A 1116 -11.18 -15.58 35.05
CA ALA A 1116 -10.31 -14.98 34.06
C ALA A 1116 -9.65 -16.01 33.13
N LEU A 1117 -9.15 -17.13 33.68
CA LEU A 1117 -8.61 -18.24 32.90
C LEU A 1117 -9.67 -18.78 31.93
N SER A 1118 -10.87 -19.04 32.44
CA SER A 1118 -11.96 -19.56 31.64
C SER A 1118 -12.40 -18.58 30.54
N ALA A 1119 -12.41 -17.28 30.84
CA ALA A 1119 -12.72 -16.26 29.85
C ALA A 1119 -11.71 -16.29 28.70
N LEU A 1120 -10.42 -16.32 29.01
CA LEU A 1120 -9.37 -16.41 28.00
C LEU A 1120 -9.50 -17.70 27.17
N MET A 1121 -9.76 -18.84 27.81
CA MET A 1121 -9.95 -20.12 27.11
C MET A 1121 -11.12 -20.07 26.12
N VAL A 1122 -12.26 -19.49 26.52
CA VAL A 1122 -13.44 -19.36 25.64
C VAL A 1122 -13.21 -18.34 24.51
N ILE A 1123 -12.50 -17.24 24.79
CA ILE A 1123 -12.26 -16.16 23.82
C ILE A 1123 -11.22 -16.55 22.78
N ARG A 1124 -10.19 -17.31 23.17
CA ARG A 1124 -9.10 -17.74 22.29
C ARG A 1124 -9.18 -19.21 21.85
N ASN A 1125 -10.25 -19.91 22.25
CA ASN A 1125 -10.46 -21.34 22.01
C ASN A 1125 -9.31 -22.24 22.52
N PHE A 1126 -8.76 -21.92 23.69
CA PHE A 1126 -7.77 -22.79 24.34
C PHE A 1126 -8.46 -23.98 25.04
N THR A 1127 -7.77 -25.12 25.04
CA THR A 1127 -8.18 -26.36 25.69
C THR A 1127 -7.36 -26.61 26.96
N GLN A 1128 -7.77 -27.56 27.81
CA GLN A 1128 -6.98 -27.97 28.98
C GLN A 1128 -5.60 -28.57 28.61
N LYS A 1129 -5.38 -28.93 27.33
CA LYS A 1129 -4.07 -29.39 26.84
C LYS A 1129 -3.11 -28.21 26.63
N ASP A 1130 -3.63 -27.00 26.45
CA ASP A 1130 -2.81 -25.80 26.28
C ASP A 1130 -2.28 -25.33 27.64
N SER A 1131 -0.95 -25.23 27.76
CA SER A 1131 -0.28 -24.75 28.96
C SER A 1131 -0.52 -23.24 29.14
N LEU A 1132 -1.54 -22.88 29.93
CA LEU A 1132 -1.83 -21.51 30.37
C LEU A 1132 -1.50 -21.34 31.84
N LYS A 1133 -0.49 -20.53 32.15
CA LYS A 1133 -0.06 -20.25 33.53
C LYS A 1133 -0.33 -18.80 33.89
N LEU A 1134 -1.09 -18.55 34.96
CA LEU A 1134 -1.23 -17.20 35.52
C LEU A 1134 0.14 -16.70 35.98
N ILE A 1135 0.55 -15.55 35.47
CA ILE A 1135 1.80 -14.88 35.82
C ILE A 1135 1.54 -13.81 36.88
N SER A 1136 0.47 -13.01 36.71
CA SER A 1136 0.16 -11.88 37.60
C SER A 1136 -1.30 -11.49 37.54
N ALA A 1137 -1.79 -10.87 38.62
CA ALA A 1137 -3.09 -10.21 38.69
C ALA A 1137 -2.91 -8.79 39.23
N LYS A 1138 -3.54 -7.81 38.60
CA LYS A 1138 -3.35 -6.38 38.86
C LYS A 1138 -4.68 -5.65 38.93
N GLU A 1139 -4.72 -4.58 39.72
CA GLU A 1139 -5.85 -3.66 39.75
C GLU A 1139 -5.38 -2.26 39.38
N PHE A 1140 -6.11 -1.60 38.49
CA PHE A 1140 -5.83 -0.22 38.08
C PHE A 1140 -7.13 0.52 37.77
N LYS A 1141 -7.04 1.84 37.57
CA LYS A 1141 -8.20 2.66 37.21
C LYS A 1141 -8.10 3.14 35.76
N LYS A 1142 -9.20 3.02 35.02
CA LYS A 1142 -9.37 3.64 33.70
C LYS A 1142 -10.66 4.47 33.70
N ASN A 1143 -10.58 5.76 33.40
CA ASN A 1143 -11.73 6.68 33.33
C ASN A 1143 -12.68 6.58 34.53
N HIS A 1144 -12.09 6.60 35.74
CA HIS A 1144 -12.76 6.45 37.04
C HIS A 1144 -13.43 5.08 37.30
N LYS A 1145 -13.22 4.08 36.44
CA LYS A 1145 -13.63 2.69 36.65
C LYS A 1145 -12.47 1.89 37.23
N ASP A 1146 -12.75 1.08 38.24
CA ASP A 1146 -11.82 0.09 38.75
C ASP A 1146 -11.75 -1.08 37.75
N ILE A 1147 -10.55 -1.49 37.37
CA ILE A 1147 -10.27 -2.58 36.42
C ILE A 1147 -9.47 -3.66 37.14
N SER A 1148 -9.89 -4.91 37.02
CA SER A 1148 -9.11 -6.08 37.41
C SER A 1148 -8.53 -6.74 36.15
N ALA A 1149 -7.22 -7.00 36.17
CA ALA A 1149 -6.46 -7.53 35.05
C ALA A 1149 -5.74 -8.82 35.45
N TYR A 1150 -5.78 -9.81 34.57
CA TYR A 1150 -5.17 -11.12 34.78
C TYR A 1150 -4.30 -11.48 33.58
N PHE A 1151 -3.05 -11.88 33.84
CA PHE A 1151 -2.05 -12.13 32.80
C PHE A 1151 -1.64 -13.60 32.81
N PHE A 1152 -1.77 -14.26 31.65
CA PHE A 1152 -1.47 -15.68 31.46
C PHE A 1152 -0.34 -15.87 30.44
N LYS A 1153 0.54 -16.84 30.66
CA LYS A 1153 1.59 -17.27 29.73
C LYS A 1153 1.14 -18.50 28.94
N SER A 1154 1.35 -18.51 27.62
CA SER A 1154 1.26 -19.71 26.79
C SER A 1154 2.59 -20.04 26.09
N GLU A 1155 2.90 -21.34 25.95
CA GLU A 1155 4.15 -21.84 25.32
C GLU A 1155 4.05 -22.11 23.80
N LYS A 1156 2.90 -21.88 23.16
CA LYS A 1156 2.65 -22.37 21.79
C LYS A 1156 3.33 -21.52 20.70
N ALA A 1157 4.07 -22.19 19.81
CA ALA A 1157 4.71 -21.63 18.63
C ALA A 1157 3.69 -21.23 17.54
N ASN A 1158 3.93 -20.09 16.89
CA ASN A 1158 3.15 -19.66 15.73
C ASN A 1158 3.57 -20.49 14.50
N LYS A 1159 2.73 -21.44 14.05
CA LYS A 1159 3.03 -22.32 12.89
C LYS A 1159 3.25 -21.55 11.58
N LEU A 1160 2.76 -20.30 11.46
CA LEU A 1160 2.93 -19.46 10.26
C LEU A 1160 4.30 -18.77 10.20
N THR A 1161 4.98 -18.54 11.33
CA THR A 1161 6.24 -17.76 11.38
C THR A 1161 7.47 -18.57 11.78
N GLN A 1162 7.31 -19.86 12.12
CA GLN A 1162 8.39 -20.74 12.64
C GLN A 1162 9.10 -20.21 13.91
N LEU A 1163 8.54 -19.21 14.59
CA LEU A 1163 9.08 -18.64 15.82
C LEU A 1163 8.33 -19.20 17.05
N SER A 1164 9.10 -19.74 18.00
CA SER A 1164 8.63 -20.35 19.26
C SER A 1164 8.75 -19.37 20.43
N GLU A 1165 8.19 -18.18 20.31
CA GLU A 1165 8.27 -17.18 21.40
C GLU A 1165 7.10 -17.32 22.37
N PRO A 1166 7.33 -17.28 23.69
CA PRO A 1166 6.25 -17.33 24.68
C PRO A 1166 5.35 -16.11 24.54
N ILE A 1167 4.05 -16.31 24.72
CA ILE A 1167 3.04 -15.25 24.55
C ILE A 1167 2.36 -14.97 25.89
N MET A 1168 2.23 -13.70 26.23
CA MET A 1168 1.41 -13.22 27.34
C MET A 1168 0.03 -12.81 26.83
N HIS A 1169 -0.99 -13.30 27.50
CA HIS A 1169 -2.39 -12.98 27.25
C HIS A 1169 -2.93 -12.21 28.46
N GLY A 1170 -3.48 -11.03 28.23
CA GLY A 1170 -4.14 -10.23 29.25
C GLY A 1170 -5.65 -10.29 29.09
N ILE A 1171 -6.39 -10.48 30.18
CA ILE A 1171 -7.85 -10.34 30.23
C ILE A 1171 -8.23 -9.34 31.32
N TYR A 1172 -9.11 -8.40 30.98
CA TYR A 1172 -9.46 -7.25 31.80
C TYR A 1172 -10.96 -7.22 32.03
N PHE A 1173 -11.37 -6.87 33.25
CA PHE A 1173 -12.76 -6.74 33.65
C PHE A 1173 -12.98 -5.43 34.39
N ILE A 1174 -14.10 -4.77 34.13
CA ILE A 1174 -14.55 -3.63 34.95
C ILE A 1174 -15.08 -4.17 36.28
N LYS A 1175 -14.75 -3.56 37.42
CA LYS A 1175 -15.36 -3.88 38.71
C LYS A 1175 -16.59 -3.03 38.96
N GLU A 1176 -17.63 -3.67 39.48
CA GLU A 1176 -18.85 -3.03 39.99
C GLU A 1176 -19.15 -3.58 41.39
N ASN A 1177 -19.26 -2.68 42.38
CA ASN A 1177 -19.47 -3.05 43.80
C ASN A 1177 -18.47 -4.10 44.31
N SER A 1178 -17.19 -3.95 43.93
CA SER A 1178 -16.08 -4.84 44.28
C SER A 1178 -16.09 -6.23 43.62
N ASN A 1179 -17.03 -6.56 42.74
CA ASN A 1179 -17.06 -7.81 41.96
C ASN A 1179 -16.73 -7.54 40.49
N LEU A 1180 -16.24 -8.56 39.76
CA LEU A 1180 -16.04 -8.47 38.32
C LEU A 1180 -17.37 -8.33 37.56
N ASN A 1181 -17.50 -7.31 36.71
CA ASN A 1181 -18.56 -7.24 35.72
C ASN A 1181 -18.17 -8.11 34.52
N LEU A 1182 -18.66 -9.36 34.53
CA LEU A 1182 -18.31 -10.35 33.52
C LEU A 1182 -18.84 -10.01 32.12
N GLN A 1183 -19.80 -9.10 31.99
CA GLN A 1183 -20.29 -8.62 30.69
C GLN A 1183 -19.42 -7.49 30.11
N ALA A 1184 -18.49 -6.93 30.89
CA ALA A 1184 -17.62 -5.83 30.49
C ALA A 1184 -16.14 -6.24 30.55
N TYR A 1185 -15.69 -6.92 29.50
CA TYR A 1185 -14.34 -7.47 29.40
C TYR A 1185 -13.61 -7.07 28.11
N TYR A 1186 -12.28 -7.11 28.16
CA TYR A 1186 -11.37 -6.87 27.04
C TYR A 1186 -10.18 -7.83 27.13
N GLU A 1187 -9.54 -8.12 26.00
CA GLU A 1187 -8.38 -9.02 25.95
C GLU A 1187 -7.24 -8.39 25.15
N THR A 1188 -6.01 -8.76 25.49
CA THR A 1188 -4.80 -8.39 24.75
C THR A 1188 -3.87 -9.59 24.61
N GLN A 1189 -3.03 -9.57 23.58
CA GLN A 1189 -1.97 -10.55 23.39
C GLN A 1189 -0.65 -9.85 23.06
N THR A 1190 0.41 -10.18 23.80
CA THR A 1190 1.75 -9.59 23.65
C THR A 1190 2.78 -10.70 23.63
N VAL A 1191 3.75 -10.62 22.70
CA VAL A 1191 4.85 -11.59 22.67
C VAL A 1191 5.85 -11.24 23.75
N LEU A 1192 6.16 -12.18 24.65
CA LEU A 1192 7.10 -11.93 25.74
C LEU A 1192 8.52 -11.78 25.19
N ASP A 1193 9.25 -10.82 25.75
CA ASP A 1193 10.69 -10.65 25.59
C ASP A 1193 11.44 -11.38 26.73
N GLU A 1194 12.45 -12.19 26.40
CA GLU A 1194 13.27 -12.90 27.40
C GLU A 1194 14.21 -11.95 28.17
N GLU A 1195 14.55 -10.79 27.60
CA GLU A 1195 15.48 -9.83 28.21
C GLU A 1195 14.80 -8.89 29.22
N THR A 1196 13.47 -8.78 29.17
CA THR A 1196 12.68 -7.87 30.00
C THR A 1196 11.88 -8.68 31.04
N SER A 1197 11.86 -8.25 32.31
CA SER A 1197 11.08 -8.97 33.32
C SER A 1197 9.58 -8.98 32.99
N GLU A 1198 8.90 -10.10 33.25
CA GLU A 1198 7.46 -10.27 33.01
C GLU A 1198 6.64 -9.14 33.68
N GLU A 1199 7.03 -8.74 34.89
CA GLU A 1199 6.39 -7.65 35.63
C GLU A 1199 6.49 -6.30 34.90
N SER A 1200 7.65 -5.98 34.31
CA SER A 1200 7.80 -4.72 33.56
C SER A 1200 6.95 -4.75 32.28
N GLN A 1201 6.87 -5.91 31.62
CA GLN A 1201 6.01 -6.09 30.45
C GLN A 1201 4.53 -5.98 30.80
N ILE A 1202 4.11 -6.48 31.97
CA ILE A 1202 2.74 -6.32 32.49
C ILE A 1202 2.39 -4.85 32.70
N GLU A 1203 3.25 -4.09 33.37
CA GLU A 1203 3.02 -2.66 33.61
C GLU A 1203 2.88 -1.87 32.30
N LEU A 1204 3.67 -2.21 31.28
CA LEU A 1204 3.57 -1.61 29.95
C LEU A 1204 2.23 -1.89 29.25
N VAL A 1205 1.74 -3.13 29.33
CA VAL A 1205 0.44 -3.49 28.77
C VAL A 1205 -0.69 -2.78 29.53
N ILE A 1206 -0.61 -2.69 30.85
CA ILE A 1206 -1.57 -1.91 31.66
C ILE A 1206 -1.57 -0.44 31.22
N ASP A 1207 -0.39 0.17 31.09
CA ASP A 1207 -0.23 1.54 30.64
C ASP A 1207 -0.87 1.76 29.26
N SER A 1208 -0.70 0.82 28.33
CA SER A 1208 -1.31 0.87 26.99
C SER A 1208 -2.84 0.88 27.03
N ILE A 1209 -3.42 0.19 28.01
CA ILE A 1209 -4.87 0.09 28.19
C ILE A 1209 -5.41 1.33 28.89
N ILE A 1210 -4.71 1.84 29.90
CA ILE A 1210 -5.08 3.09 30.60
C ILE A 1210 -5.10 4.25 29.60
N LYS A 1211 -4.05 4.37 28.78
CA LYS A 1211 -3.83 5.48 27.83
C LYS A 1211 -4.58 5.34 26.50
N GLU A 1212 -5.65 4.53 26.51
CA GLU A 1212 -6.57 4.30 25.38
C GLU A 1212 -5.84 3.99 24.05
N SER A 1213 -5.09 2.88 23.99
CA SER A 1213 -4.51 2.33 22.75
C SER A 1213 -4.00 3.41 21.79
N ASN A 1214 -3.22 4.38 22.28
CA ASN A 1214 -2.67 5.43 21.43
C ASN A 1214 -1.89 4.76 20.29
N PRO A 1215 -2.38 4.79 19.04
CA PRO A 1215 -1.75 4.03 17.96
C PRO A 1215 -0.35 4.55 17.67
N ARG A 1216 0.01 5.77 18.12
CA ARG A 1216 1.34 6.37 17.95
C ARG A 1216 2.40 5.79 18.88
N ALA A 1217 1.99 5.15 19.98
CA ALA A 1217 2.87 4.57 20.98
C ALA A 1217 3.13 3.08 20.68
N SER A 1218 4.34 2.60 20.96
CA SER A 1218 4.63 1.16 20.90
C SER A 1218 4.32 0.45 22.21
N PHE A 1219 4.40 1.14 23.35
CA PHE A 1219 4.35 0.57 24.70
C PHE A 1219 5.27 -0.63 24.93
N GLU A 1220 6.27 -0.81 24.08
CA GLU A 1220 7.14 -1.97 24.05
C GLU A 1220 8.57 -1.49 23.84
N LYS A 1221 9.50 -2.16 24.51
CA LYS A 1221 10.91 -2.13 24.08
C LYS A 1221 10.94 -2.76 22.70
N GLU A 1222 11.40 -2.03 21.69
CA GLU A 1222 11.47 -2.63 20.36
C GLU A 1222 12.45 -3.79 20.42
N LYS A 1223 11.95 -5.01 20.13
CA LYS A 1223 12.80 -6.19 19.95
C LYS A 1223 13.84 -5.84 18.90
N GLU A 1224 15.06 -6.33 19.11
CA GLU A 1224 16.18 -6.11 18.19
C GLU A 1224 15.92 -6.86 16.86
N VAL A 1225 15.02 -6.33 16.03
CA VAL A 1225 14.76 -6.89 14.71
C VAL A 1225 16.03 -6.73 13.88
N ASN A 1226 16.45 -7.83 13.24
CA ASN A 1226 17.52 -7.81 12.26
C ASN A 1226 17.18 -6.79 11.16
N GLU A 1227 17.80 -5.60 11.22
CA GLU A 1227 17.58 -4.48 10.28
C GLU A 1227 17.78 -4.91 8.81
N ALA A 1228 18.47 -6.03 8.57
CA ALA A 1228 18.63 -6.66 7.27
C ALA A 1228 17.31 -6.99 6.54
N MET A 1229 16.17 -7.15 7.24
CA MET A 1229 14.87 -7.37 6.58
C MET A 1229 14.18 -6.09 6.09
N MET A 1230 14.46 -4.92 6.68
CA MET A 1230 13.77 -3.67 6.30
C MET A 1230 14.38 -2.96 5.09
N PHE A 1231 15.62 -3.31 4.69
CA PHE A 1231 16.27 -2.75 3.49
C PHE A 1231 15.96 -3.52 2.20
N ASN A 1232 15.14 -4.58 2.25
CA ASN A 1232 14.70 -5.35 1.08
C ASN A 1232 13.29 -4.97 0.57
N PHE A 1233 12.76 -3.80 0.96
CA PHE A 1233 11.49 -3.26 0.44
C PHE A 1233 11.69 -1.97 -0.36
#